data_AF-A0A0D2VT54-F1
#
_entry.id   AF-A0A0D2VT54-F1
#
_cell.length_a   1.000
_cell.length_b   1.000
_cell.length_c   1.000
_cell.angle_alpha   90.00
_cell.angle_beta   90.00
_cell.angle_gamma   90.00
#
_symmetry.space_group_name_H-M   'P 1'
#
loop_
_entity.id
_entity.type
_entity.pdbx_description
1 polymer ?
#
loop_
_entity_poly.entity_id
_entity_poly.type
_entity_poly.pdbx_seq_one_letter_code
_entity_poly.pdbx_strand_id
1 'polypeptide(L)'
;MELLTRFYLAFESIYKYVIDLKRYLEDLDEGIFIQQTQDTVIFNADGKQLMAEALFLYGVMLMIVDMRLEGPVRERLLVSYNRYRGAQTSDAHVDDVCKLLRSTRFNPRDGWAKRPAGYPEDYFARVPISPQFIDMVLGRLRTDDVYNQISAYPLPEQRSAALATQASMLYVILFFAPDILQNQQAKMREIVDKHFPDNWIITIYMGVPVNLMDAWEPYKAARLALNNTGELGNVKHLAERYVSRVNKLNKDVAAFLTEGVLVEEYVLDHIPKLMSCMRDCNVTLRWLMLHTNEAAAEGSTRSRKIRELVLAAGFNHRDLFQLLLNTSQFEFVLKQLFSELLERKQAKWQACQKEAAERMTELADVFSGTKPLTRIEKNENLQAYFTEMAKQINSLDYSDSTSAGRKIIQLIQALEEVQEFHQLETSLQIKQFLAETRTYLHQMIRTINIKEEVLVNIELIADISYAWEIIDLFTPFMQESIKHDPSVVIKLRATFLKQASALDGPLIRINQAASPDLVSVSQYYSGELVSYVRKVLQIIPESMFRILEKIIHIQTESMTELPTRLDKDKMREFCHLDERYEVARLTHAISVFTEGILAMKTTLVGIIKIDPKQLLEDGIRKELVQQVALAMDRVLVFPRGKNELDGRLDQLALRMDGFRRSFEYIQDYVNIYGLRIWQEEVSRIINYNVEQECNSFLKTKVYDFQSIYQSTAIPIPRFPPAPEDVSVNFIGRLAREILGLTDTRTTAYIEAMSAWYDTKTFKEVFAIRSFGRLQKAVGTFGLTGLDRLFSFMIVRELQVFTSLIRKHLKLERGLKGLLEEISRSLEPTHQLPDQPQKLYAAAIAKMAKLFPAYVDVIMRVGQLQILRRQIAHELLFSCKLDSKLLASTLTVFNTSIKMDIDEHYRDPNKPYPAEDNPLLFELAAYLESAGISDPFTKIYTTSTKLDHFPLLNCMFVLAQLTKLSYNKSVGALMSRTKNDPLDGTPFAVGIITLLKQFHSSHSSKFLALLGQFVRAHLNFGPKDKVVELPAEVVNVLVFLEEYSKYSGISRKSVEAHIPSYVFDHFRQ
;
A
#
# COMPACT_ATOMS: atom_id res chain seq x y z
N MET A 1 -6.94 -1.41 20.88
CA MET A 1 -7.36 -0.48 21.96
C MET A 1 -7.33 0.95 21.46
N GLU A 2 -6.19 1.41 20.95
CA GLU A 2 -6.03 2.72 20.32
C GLU A 2 -7.10 3.04 19.25
N LEU A 3 -7.44 2.06 18.39
CA LEU A 3 -8.50 2.20 17.39
C LEU A 3 -9.88 2.52 17.99
N LEU A 4 -10.26 1.87 19.10
CA LEU A 4 -11.55 2.12 19.77
C LEU A 4 -11.60 3.53 20.36
N THR A 5 -10.49 3.99 20.96
CA THR A 5 -10.37 5.36 21.47
C THR A 5 -10.50 6.38 20.34
N ARG A 6 -9.86 6.14 19.18
CA ARG A 6 -9.96 7.05 18.02
C ARG A 6 -11.41 7.18 17.52
N PHE A 7 -12.15 6.08 17.41
CA PHE A 7 -13.56 6.15 17.02
C PHE A 7 -14.42 6.90 18.03
N TYR A 8 -14.23 6.66 19.33
CA TYR A 8 -14.97 7.39 20.36
C TYR A 8 -14.67 8.89 20.34
N LEU A 9 -13.40 9.29 20.21
CA LEU A 9 -13.04 10.71 20.10
C LEU A 9 -13.70 11.38 18.90
N ALA A 10 -13.74 10.72 17.74
CA ALA A 10 -14.45 11.26 16.57
C ALA A 10 -15.95 11.44 16.82
N PHE A 11 -16.58 10.49 17.51
CA PHE A 11 -17.99 10.58 17.91
C PHE A 11 -18.27 11.69 18.91
N GLU A 12 -17.37 11.86 19.89
CA GLU A 12 -17.44 12.93 20.87
C GLU A 12 -17.24 14.31 20.22
N SER A 13 -16.33 14.44 19.26
CA SER A 13 -16.09 15.68 18.52
C SER A 13 -17.33 16.19 17.79
N ILE A 14 -18.16 15.30 17.21
CA ILE A 14 -19.41 15.70 16.55
C ILE A 14 -20.40 16.28 17.57
N TYR A 15 -20.47 15.69 18.76
CA TYR A 15 -21.32 16.20 19.83
C TYR A 15 -20.80 17.55 20.36
N LYS A 16 -19.49 17.65 20.61
CA LYS A 16 -18.86 18.91 21.05
C LYS A 16 -19.09 20.04 20.04
N TYR A 17 -18.95 19.78 18.75
CA TYR A 17 -19.19 20.75 17.69
C TYR A 17 -20.55 21.45 17.79
N VAL A 18 -21.63 20.68 17.97
CA VAL A 18 -22.98 21.27 18.08
C VAL A 18 -23.21 21.97 19.41
N ILE A 19 -22.60 21.50 20.50
CA ILE A 19 -22.68 22.18 21.80
C ILE A 19 -21.93 23.52 21.76
N ASP A 20 -20.75 23.56 21.16
CA ASP A 20 -19.98 24.81 20.98
C ASP A 20 -20.72 25.80 20.08
N LEU A 21 -21.36 25.32 19.00
CA LEU A 21 -22.22 26.17 18.16
C LEU A 21 -23.39 26.75 18.95
N LYS A 22 -24.05 25.97 19.79
CA LYS A 22 -25.14 26.46 20.64
C LYS A 22 -24.65 27.51 21.63
N ARG A 23 -23.54 27.23 22.30
CA ARG A 23 -22.93 28.16 23.24
C ARG A 23 -22.57 29.47 22.55
N TYR A 24 -22.01 29.42 21.34
CA TYR A 24 -21.73 30.63 20.58
C TYR A 24 -23.00 31.44 20.25
N LEU A 25 -24.11 30.77 19.91
CA LEU A 25 -25.40 31.43 19.67
C LEU A 25 -25.96 32.06 20.95
N GLU A 26 -25.84 31.37 22.09
CA GLU A 26 -26.23 31.86 23.42
C GLU A 26 -25.36 33.06 23.84
N ASP A 27 -24.04 32.98 23.67
CA ASP A 27 -23.10 34.06 23.97
C ASP A 27 -23.39 35.33 23.13
N LEU A 28 -23.86 35.18 21.89
CA LEU A 28 -24.32 36.28 21.04
C LEU A 28 -25.65 36.89 21.51
N ASP A 29 -26.57 36.08 22.04
CA ASP A 29 -27.86 36.53 22.56
C ASP A 29 -27.69 37.20 23.93
N GLU A 30 -26.76 36.72 24.75
CA GLU A 30 -26.38 37.30 26.05
C GLU A 30 -25.50 38.55 25.91
N GLY A 31 -25.04 38.87 24.71
CA GLY A 31 -24.25 40.07 24.42
C GLY A 31 -22.83 40.03 24.96
N ILE A 32 -22.24 38.82 25.10
CA ILE A 32 -20.86 38.63 25.54
C ILE A 32 -19.87 39.29 24.56
N PHE A 33 -20.19 39.23 23.27
CA PHE A 33 -19.45 39.95 22.23
C PHE A 33 -19.97 41.38 22.09
N ILE A 34 -19.21 42.34 22.59
CA ILE A 34 -19.55 43.78 22.54
C ILE A 34 -19.86 44.19 21.09
N GLN A 35 -21.06 44.74 20.86
CA GLN A 35 -21.57 45.19 19.55
C GLN A 35 -21.84 44.12 18.49
N GLN A 36 -21.78 42.81 18.84
CA GLN A 36 -22.17 41.74 17.91
C GLN A 36 -23.37 40.95 18.44
N THR A 37 -24.47 41.03 17.69
CA THR A 37 -25.66 40.18 17.84
C THR A 37 -25.76 39.20 16.66
N GLN A 38 -26.61 38.17 16.79
CA GLN A 38 -26.89 37.23 15.69
C GLN A 38 -27.29 37.96 14.40
N ASP A 39 -28.08 39.04 14.49
CA ASP A 39 -28.44 39.87 13.33
C ASP A 39 -27.21 40.51 12.68
N THR A 40 -26.37 41.20 13.47
CA THR A 40 -25.19 41.90 12.93
C THR A 40 -24.21 40.95 12.24
N VAL A 41 -24.04 39.74 12.78
CA VAL A 41 -23.19 38.70 12.18
C VAL A 41 -23.79 38.21 10.85
N ILE A 42 -25.10 38.00 10.79
CA ILE A 42 -25.79 37.54 9.59
C ILE A 42 -25.92 38.64 8.51
N PHE A 43 -25.81 39.92 8.85
CA PHE A 43 -25.70 41.00 7.87
C PHE A 43 -24.28 41.16 7.29
N ASN A 44 -23.26 40.70 8.00
CA ASN A 44 -21.89 40.70 7.51
C ASN A 44 -21.72 39.65 6.39
N ALA A 45 -20.97 39.99 5.33
CA ALA A 45 -20.73 39.10 4.19
C ALA A 45 -20.02 37.79 4.58
N ASP A 46 -19.04 37.85 5.48
CA ASP A 46 -18.32 36.68 5.97
C ASP A 46 -19.15 35.94 7.03
N GLY A 47 -19.86 36.68 7.87
CA GLY A 47 -20.68 36.12 8.94
C GLY A 47 -21.84 35.28 8.39
N LYS A 48 -22.59 35.77 7.40
CA LYS A 48 -23.66 34.97 6.77
C LYS A 48 -23.15 33.67 6.14
N GLN A 49 -21.92 33.68 5.61
CA GLN A 49 -21.28 32.51 5.02
C GLN A 49 -20.90 31.51 6.11
N LEU A 50 -20.19 31.94 7.15
CA LEU A 50 -19.74 31.09 8.26
C LEU A 50 -20.91 30.47 9.03
N MET A 51 -21.97 31.25 9.30
CA MET A 51 -23.15 30.75 10.00
C MET A 51 -23.90 29.69 9.18
N ALA A 52 -23.99 29.87 7.86
CA ALA A 52 -24.57 28.86 6.97
C ALA A 52 -23.72 27.59 6.89
N GLU A 53 -22.39 27.74 6.75
CA GLU A 53 -21.45 26.63 6.72
C GLU A 53 -21.45 25.84 8.03
N ALA A 54 -21.55 26.50 9.19
CA ALA A 54 -21.54 25.82 10.48
C ALA A 54 -22.73 24.86 10.64
N LEU A 55 -23.94 25.31 10.28
CA LEU A 55 -25.13 24.47 10.30
C LEU A 55 -25.07 23.35 9.25
N PHE A 56 -24.57 23.68 8.05
CA PHE A 56 -24.36 22.70 6.98
C PHE A 56 -23.39 21.59 7.39
N LEU A 57 -22.22 21.94 7.94
CA LEU A 57 -21.20 20.99 8.35
C LEU A 57 -21.72 20.04 9.43
N TYR A 58 -22.49 20.53 10.40
CA TYR A 58 -23.13 19.65 11.39
C TYR A 58 -24.05 18.61 10.73
N GLY A 59 -24.95 19.05 9.85
CA GLY A 59 -25.84 18.14 9.12
C GLY A 59 -25.07 17.12 8.27
N VAL A 60 -24.01 17.57 7.60
CA VAL A 60 -23.12 16.70 6.81
C VAL A 60 -22.41 15.67 7.69
N MET A 61 -21.88 16.05 8.86
CA MET A 61 -21.23 15.11 9.79
C MET A 61 -22.18 13.98 10.19
N LEU A 62 -23.44 14.31 10.52
CA LEU A 62 -24.46 13.30 10.86
C LEU A 62 -24.73 12.36 9.67
N MET A 63 -24.93 12.91 8.48
CA MET A 63 -25.18 12.12 7.27
C MET A 63 -24.00 11.21 6.92
N ILE A 64 -22.76 11.72 6.94
CA ILE A 64 -21.56 10.96 6.61
C ILE A 64 -21.33 9.81 7.61
N VAL A 65 -21.57 10.04 8.90
CA VAL A 65 -21.43 8.97 9.90
C VAL A 65 -22.40 7.82 9.61
N ASP A 66 -23.65 8.12 9.27
CA ASP A 66 -24.64 7.10 8.89
C ASP A 66 -24.27 6.40 7.56
N MET A 67 -23.69 7.13 6.62
CA MET A 67 -23.26 6.59 5.31
C MET A 67 -22.05 5.68 5.42
N ARG A 68 -21.09 6.00 6.30
CA ARG A 68 -19.81 5.27 6.41
C ARG A 68 -19.79 4.22 7.52
N LEU A 69 -20.61 4.37 8.56
CA LEU A 69 -20.64 3.50 9.73
C LEU A 69 -22.07 3.04 10.04
N GLU A 70 -22.37 1.79 9.71
CA GLU A 70 -23.68 1.19 9.97
C GLU A 70 -24.06 1.28 11.46
N GLY A 71 -25.35 1.52 11.74
CA GLY A 71 -25.88 1.67 13.10
C GLY A 71 -25.42 0.59 14.10
N PRO A 72 -25.56 -0.72 13.78
CA PRO A 72 -25.11 -1.79 14.67
C PRO A 72 -23.59 -1.77 14.95
N VAL A 73 -22.78 -1.31 13.99
CA VAL A 73 -21.33 -1.19 14.16
C VAL A 73 -21.00 -0.06 15.13
N ARG A 74 -21.63 1.12 14.96
CA ARG A 74 -21.46 2.27 15.86
C ARG A 74 -21.82 1.93 17.29
N GLU A 75 -22.97 1.27 17.49
CA GLU A 75 -23.42 0.83 18.82
C GLU A 75 -22.43 -0.17 19.44
N ARG A 76 -21.94 -1.15 18.68
CA ARG A 76 -20.93 -2.11 19.17
C ARG A 76 -19.61 -1.43 19.51
N LEU A 77 -19.17 -0.44 18.74
CA LEU A 77 -17.95 0.33 19.01
C LEU A 77 -18.09 1.11 20.32
N LEU A 78 -19.20 1.82 20.51
CA LEU A 78 -19.50 2.58 21.72
C LEU A 78 -19.61 1.67 22.95
N VAL A 79 -20.34 0.56 22.84
CA VAL A 79 -20.46 -0.42 23.94
C VAL A 79 -19.11 -1.06 24.27
N SER A 80 -18.30 -1.38 23.26
CA SER A 80 -16.96 -1.95 23.47
C SER A 80 -16.01 -0.95 24.13
N TYR A 81 -16.06 0.32 23.73
CA TYR A 81 -15.30 1.40 24.36
C TYR A 81 -15.70 1.58 25.83
N ASN A 82 -17.01 1.67 26.12
CA ASN A 82 -17.53 1.83 27.47
C ASN A 82 -17.19 0.64 28.38
N ARG A 83 -17.33 -0.60 27.88
CA ARG A 83 -16.93 -1.82 28.61
C ARG A 83 -15.43 -1.86 28.90
N TYR A 84 -14.61 -1.39 27.98
CA TYR A 84 -13.17 -1.40 28.13
C TYR A 84 -12.66 -0.35 29.13
N ARG A 85 -13.18 0.88 29.06
CA ARG A 85 -12.79 2.00 29.92
C ARG A 85 -13.34 1.93 31.35
N GLY A 86 -14.16 0.91 31.67
CA GLY A 86 -15.00 0.81 32.86
C GLY A 86 -14.51 1.52 34.14
N ALA A 87 -15.41 2.27 34.77
CA ALA A 87 -15.33 2.91 36.10
C ALA A 87 -14.14 3.82 36.43
N GLN A 88 -13.09 3.91 35.60
CA GLN A 88 -11.89 4.70 35.92
C GLN A 88 -11.96 6.17 35.48
N THR A 89 -12.99 6.58 34.73
CA THR A 89 -13.26 7.99 34.40
C THR A 89 -14.68 8.10 33.87
N SER A 90 -15.53 8.87 34.55
CA SER A 90 -16.85 9.25 34.06
C SER A 90 -16.65 10.31 32.97
N ASP A 91 -16.38 9.90 31.73
CA ASP A 91 -16.37 10.85 30.60
C ASP A 91 -17.76 11.51 30.53
N ALA A 92 -17.83 12.82 30.77
CA ALA A 92 -19.08 13.54 31.05
C ALA A 92 -20.12 13.52 29.91
N HIS A 93 -19.74 13.08 28.71
CA HIS A 93 -20.57 13.12 27.50
C HIS A 93 -20.94 11.75 26.92
N VAL A 94 -20.53 10.63 27.53
CA VAL A 94 -20.74 9.28 26.95
C VAL A 94 -22.22 9.01 26.64
N ASP A 95 -23.12 9.34 27.56
CA ASP A 95 -24.55 9.10 27.40
C ASP A 95 -25.16 9.92 26.25
N ASP A 96 -24.75 11.18 26.11
CA ASP A 96 -25.26 12.06 25.06
C ASP A 96 -24.69 11.70 23.69
N VAL A 97 -23.41 11.31 23.63
CA VAL A 97 -22.81 10.74 22.41
C VAL A 97 -23.54 9.45 22.01
N CYS A 98 -23.91 8.58 22.96
CA CYS A 98 -24.69 7.38 22.69
C CYS A 98 -26.11 7.70 22.22
N LYS A 99 -26.77 8.74 22.75
CA LYS A 99 -28.08 9.20 22.25
C LYS A 99 -27.96 9.73 20.83
N LEU A 100 -26.97 10.56 20.56
CA LEU A 100 -26.74 11.14 19.24
C LEU A 100 -26.47 10.04 18.20
N LEU A 101 -25.61 9.06 18.49
CA LEU A 101 -25.18 8.06 17.52
C LEU A 101 -25.92 6.73 17.55
N ARG A 102 -27.04 6.66 18.29
CA ARG A 102 -27.94 5.50 18.27
C ARG A 102 -28.33 5.13 16.83
N SER A 103 -28.48 3.84 16.56
CA SER A 103 -28.88 3.36 15.23
C SER A 103 -30.14 4.08 14.73
N THR A 104 -30.04 4.64 13.52
CA THR A 104 -31.14 5.26 12.78
C THR A 104 -31.93 4.24 11.98
N ARG A 105 -31.48 2.97 11.94
CA ARG A 105 -31.96 1.91 11.05
C ARG A 105 -31.82 2.23 9.55
N PHE A 106 -31.18 3.34 9.20
CA PHE A 106 -30.83 3.65 7.83
C PHE A 106 -29.69 2.74 7.38
N ASN A 107 -29.84 2.16 6.19
CA ASN A 107 -28.81 1.37 5.55
C ASN A 107 -28.45 2.03 4.21
N PRO A 108 -27.22 2.52 4.05
CA PRO A 108 -26.79 3.21 2.83
C PRO A 108 -26.95 2.35 1.57
N ARG A 109 -26.86 1.01 1.69
CA ARG A 109 -27.01 0.08 0.55
C ARG A 109 -28.42 0.00 0.00
N ASP A 110 -29.42 0.30 0.82
CA ASP A 110 -30.83 0.24 0.42
C ASP A 110 -31.28 1.54 -0.30
N GLY A 111 -30.41 2.57 -0.30
CA GLY A 111 -30.64 3.86 -0.95
C GLY A 111 -31.67 4.75 -0.24
N TRP A 112 -31.79 6.00 -0.70
CA TRP A 112 -32.72 6.99 -0.15
C TRP A 112 -34.19 6.59 -0.27
N ALA A 113 -34.54 5.82 -1.30
CA ALA A 113 -35.92 5.41 -1.58
C ALA A 113 -36.49 4.43 -0.54
N LYS A 114 -35.65 3.70 0.20
CA LYS A 114 -36.06 2.73 1.22
C LYS A 114 -35.71 3.20 2.65
N ARG A 115 -35.52 4.49 2.84
CA ARG A 115 -35.14 5.05 4.14
C ARG A 115 -36.24 4.85 5.20
N PRO A 116 -35.88 4.74 6.49
CA PRO A 116 -36.86 4.66 7.58
C PRO A 116 -37.77 5.90 7.64
N ALA A 117 -38.99 5.73 8.16
CA ALA A 117 -39.90 6.85 8.44
C ALA A 117 -39.25 7.82 9.44
N GLY A 118 -39.39 9.13 9.20
CA GLY A 118 -38.80 10.17 10.04
C GLY A 118 -37.30 10.42 9.79
N TYR A 119 -36.66 9.72 8.84
CA TYR A 119 -35.26 9.95 8.50
C TYR A 119 -35.09 10.91 7.31
N PRO A 120 -34.17 11.90 7.36
CA PRO A 120 -33.18 12.16 8.42
C PRO A 120 -33.63 13.16 9.51
N GLU A 121 -34.84 13.71 9.44
CA GLU A 121 -35.32 14.76 10.35
C GLU A 121 -35.27 14.39 11.85
N ASP A 122 -35.68 13.16 12.21
CA ASP A 122 -35.63 12.65 13.59
C ASP A 122 -34.18 12.51 14.09
N TYR A 123 -33.24 12.25 13.17
CA TYR A 123 -31.83 12.18 13.52
C TYR A 123 -31.27 13.58 13.79
N PHE A 124 -31.60 14.55 12.94
CA PHE A 124 -31.18 15.94 13.08
C PHE A 124 -31.81 16.59 14.33
N ALA A 125 -33.02 16.17 14.71
CA ALA A 125 -33.73 16.66 15.88
C ALA A 125 -33.17 16.15 17.23
N ARG A 126 -32.24 15.18 17.24
CA ARG A 126 -31.68 14.62 18.49
C ARG A 126 -30.96 15.66 19.34
N VAL A 127 -30.36 16.67 18.72
CA VAL A 127 -29.76 17.83 19.39
C VAL A 127 -30.35 19.10 18.78
N PRO A 128 -31.37 19.71 19.41
CA PRO A 128 -32.15 20.79 18.81
C PRO A 128 -31.34 22.08 18.75
N ILE A 129 -31.34 22.78 17.61
CA ILE A 129 -30.72 24.11 17.43
C ILE A 129 -31.84 25.17 17.42
N SER A 130 -31.54 26.42 17.77
CA SER A 130 -32.51 27.52 17.78
C SER A 130 -33.27 27.63 16.43
N PRO A 131 -34.61 27.53 16.43
CA PRO A 131 -35.41 27.68 15.20
C PRO A 131 -35.23 29.04 14.54
N GLN A 132 -35.05 30.10 15.34
CA GLN A 132 -34.81 31.46 14.84
C GLN A 132 -33.52 31.52 14.02
N PHE A 133 -32.44 30.93 14.53
CA PHE A 133 -31.17 30.85 13.81
C PHE A 133 -31.30 30.10 12.47
N ILE A 134 -31.99 28.95 12.48
CA ILE A 134 -32.24 28.16 11.27
C ILE A 134 -33.02 28.98 10.23
N ASP A 135 -34.08 29.68 10.65
CA ASP A 135 -34.89 30.52 9.77
C ASP A 135 -34.11 31.70 9.19
N MET A 136 -33.24 32.34 9.97
CA MET A 136 -32.36 33.41 9.49
C MET A 136 -31.39 32.92 8.41
N VAL A 137 -30.72 31.77 8.66
CA VAL A 137 -29.80 31.14 7.71
C VAL A 137 -30.53 30.74 6.43
N LEU A 138 -31.69 30.08 6.54
CA LEU A 138 -32.51 29.70 5.38
C LEU A 138 -33.00 30.91 4.61
N GLY A 139 -33.37 32.00 5.29
CA GLY A 139 -33.73 33.27 4.67
C GLY A 139 -32.63 33.79 3.76
N ARG A 140 -31.38 33.87 4.28
CA ARG A 140 -30.22 34.34 3.52
C ARG A 140 -29.84 33.43 2.37
N LEU A 141 -29.85 32.11 2.58
CA LEU A 141 -29.58 31.14 1.51
C LEU A 141 -30.65 31.15 0.41
N ARG A 142 -31.85 31.66 0.71
CA ARG A 142 -32.91 31.80 -0.28
C ARG A 142 -32.78 33.11 -1.07
N THR A 143 -32.49 34.23 -0.42
CA THR A 143 -32.48 35.56 -1.06
C THR A 143 -31.14 35.94 -1.66
N ASP A 144 -30.04 35.74 -0.92
CA ASP A 144 -28.74 36.34 -1.23
C ASP A 144 -27.89 35.38 -2.09
N ASP A 145 -26.86 35.92 -2.75
CA ASP A 145 -25.70 35.16 -3.23
C ASP A 145 -24.66 35.21 -2.11
N VAL A 146 -24.51 34.11 -1.36
CA VAL A 146 -23.67 34.09 -0.16
C VAL A 146 -22.19 34.12 -0.52
N TYR A 147 -21.81 33.56 -1.69
CA TYR A 147 -20.42 33.47 -2.14
C TYR A 147 -20.06 34.48 -3.25
N ASN A 148 -21.00 35.33 -3.67
CA ASN A 148 -20.85 36.29 -4.77
C ASN A 148 -20.35 35.64 -6.08
N GLN A 149 -20.77 34.39 -6.36
CA GLN A 149 -20.30 33.62 -7.51
C GLN A 149 -21.01 34.00 -8.82
N ILE A 150 -22.18 34.65 -8.76
CA ILE A 150 -22.93 35.04 -9.96
C ILE A 150 -22.12 35.99 -10.86
N SER A 151 -21.23 36.81 -10.29
CA SER A 151 -20.36 37.71 -11.06
C SER A 151 -19.44 36.97 -12.04
N ALA A 152 -19.00 35.75 -11.69
CA ALA A 152 -18.16 34.92 -12.54
C ALA A 152 -18.96 34.27 -13.70
N TYR A 153 -20.28 34.17 -13.57
CA TYR A 153 -21.21 33.51 -14.50
C TYR A 153 -22.26 34.50 -15.07
N PRO A 154 -21.91 35.27 -16.12
CA PRO A 154 -22.78 36.34 -16.63
C PRO A 154 -24.05 35.85 -17.34
N LEU A 155 -24.10 34.57 -17.76
CA LEU A 155 -25.25 34.01 -18.47
C LEU A 155 -26.29 33.46 -17.48
N PRO A 156 -27.58 33.85 -17.59
CA PRO A 156 -28.64 33.37 -16.69
C PRO A 156 -28.79 31.85 -16.66
N GLU A 157 -28.51 31.19 -17.78
CA GLU A 157 -28.57 29.73 -17.93
C GLU A 157 -27.50 28.99 -17.10
N GLN A 158 -26.43 29.68 -16.68
CA GLN A 158 -25.35 29.12 -15.87
C GLN A 158 -25.58 29.33 -14.37
N ARG A 159 -26.72 29.92 -13.97
CA ARG A 159 -27.03 30.25 -12.57
C ARG A 159 -27.04 29.03 -11.66
N SER A 160 -27.53 27.89 -12.14
CA SER A 160 -27.58 26.65 -11.34
C SER A 160 -26.18 26.12 -11.02
N ALA A 161 -25.20 26.33 -11.90
CA ALA A 161 -23.79 26.04 -11.64
C ALA A 161 -23.18 27.05 -10.66
N ALA A 162 -23.46 28.34 -10.84
CA ALA A 162 -22.96 29.41 -9.98
C ALA A 162 -23.45 29.29 -8.52
N LEU A 163 -24.68 28.82 -8.30
CA LEU A 163 -25.26 28.67 -6.96
C LEU A 163 -25.12 27.25 -6.41
N ALA A 164 -24.36 26.35 -7.04
CA ALA A 164 -24.40 24.93 -6.72
C ALA A 164 -23.92 24.60 -5.29
N THR A 165 -22.91 25.31 -4.77
CA THR A 165 -22.47 25.18 -3.36
C THR A 165 -23.54 25.66 -2.39
N GLN A 166 -24.23 26.75 -2.72
CA GLN A 166 -25.33 27.24 -1.90
C GLN A 166 -26.53 26.28 -1.94
N ALA A 167 -26.81 25.70 -3.09
CA ALA A 167 -27.87 24.72 -3.30
C ALA A 167 -27.63 23.44 -2.47
N SER A 168 -26.38 22.95 -2.40
CA SER A 168 -26.05 21.79 -1.57
C SER A 168 -26.20 22.06 -0.07
N MET A 169 -25.82 23.27 0.39
CA MET A 169 -26.08 23.69 1.77
C MET A 169 -27.57 23.75 2.09
N LEU A 170 -28.34 24.35 1.19
CA LEU A 170 -29.79 24.49 1.34
C LEU A 170 -30.46 23.11 1.45
N TYR A 171 -30.06 22.14 0.63
CA TYR A 171 -30.58 20.77 0.69
C TYR A 171 -30.41 20.15 2.09
N VAL A 172 -29.23 20.25 2.69
CA VAL A 172 -28.96 19.67 4.03
C VAL A 172 -29.69 20.47 5.12
N ILE A 173 -29.66 21.80 5.05
CA ILE A 173 -30.23 22.66 6.09
C ILE A 173 -31.75 22.53 6.16
N LEU A 174 -32.43 22.26 5.05
CA LEU A 174 -33.88 22.02 5.01
C LEU A 174 -34.33 20.86 5.91
N PHE A 175 -33.46 19.89 6.24
CA PHE A 175 -33.80 18.82 7.19
C PHE A 175 -33.87 19.28 8.65
N PHE A 176 -33.30 20.43 9.00
CA PHE A 176 -33.52 21.07 10.30
C PHE A 176 -34.88 21.81 10.38
N ALA A 177 -35.53 22.05 9.23
CA ALA A 177 -36.83 22.73 9.13
C ALA A 177 -37.83 21.91 8.26
N PRO A 178 -38.20 20.69 8.67
CA PRO A 178 -38.98 19.75 7.84
C PRO A 178 -40.37 20.27 7.45
N ASP A 179 -40.95 21.23 8.20
CA ASP A 179 -42.22 21.87 7.86
C ASP A 179 -42.17 22.58 6.50
N ILE A 180 -41.02 23.14 6.12
CA ILE A 180 -40.83 23.79 4.82
C ILE A 180 -40.97 22.75 3.69
N LEU A 181 -40.32 21.59 3.86
CA LEU A 181 -40.38 20.48 2.90
C LEU A 181 -41.78 19.89 2.77
N GLN A 182 -42.56 19.83 3.86
CA GLN A 182 -43.87 19.18 3.89
C GLN A 182 -45.02 20.11 3.49
N ASN A 183 -45.07 21.32 4.05
CA ASN A 183 -46.26 22.16 4.06
C ASN A 183 -46.10 23.49 3.29
N GLN A 184 -44.88 24.04 3.19
CA GLN A 184 -44.66 25.40 2.66
C GLN A 184 -44.41 25.43 1.13
N GLN A 185 -45.45 25.19 0.34
CA GLN A 185 -45.36 25.09 -1.13
C GLN A 185 -44.75 26.32 -1.83
N ALA A 186 -45.11 27.53 -1.40
CA ALA A 186 -44.60 28.76 -2.02
C ALA A 186 -43.09 28.92 -1.83
N LYS A 187 -42.58 28.70 -0.60
CA LYS A 187 -41.15 28.76 -0.31
C LYS A 187 -40.37 27.67 -1.05
N MET A 188 -40.90 26.44 -1.09
CA MET A 188 -40.24 25.36 -1.83
C MET A 188 -40.19 25.60 -3.34
N ARG A 189 -41.23 26.21 -3.92
CA ARG A 189 -41.21 26.59 -5.34
C ARG A 189 -40.12 27.64 -5.62
N GLU A 190 -40.04 28.69 -4.81
CA GLU A 190 -38.98 29.70 -4.92
C GLU A 190 -37.58 29.08 -4.83
N ILE A 191 -37.38 28.15 -3.88
CA ILE A 191 -36.12 27.41 -3.70
C ILE A 191 -35.77 26.60 -4.96
N VAL A 192 -36.71 25.80 -5.47
CA VAL A 192 -36.48 24.94 -6.65
C VAL A 192 -36.24 25.77 -7.90
N ASP A 193 -37.04 26.80 -8.16
CA ASP A 193 -36.89 27.63 -9.35
C ASP A 193 -35.55 28.40 -9.35
N LYS A 194 -35.05 28.80 -8.18
CA LYS A 194 -33.76 29.50 -8.05
C LYS A 194 -32.57 28.54 -8.17
N HIS A 195 -32.57 27.45 -7.40
CA HIS A 195 -31.39 26.61 -7.16
C HIS A 195 -31.39 25.27 -7.92
N PHE A 196 -32.56 24.73 -8.25
CA PHE A 196 -32.74 23.42 -8.90
C PHE A 196 -33.60 23.47 -10.17
N PRO A 197 -33.43 24.46 -11.09
CA PRO A 197 -34.28 24.58 -12.28
C PRO A 197 -34.01 23.50 -13.33
N ASP A 198 -32.77 23.03 -13.41
CA ASP A 198 -32.26 22.07 -14.41
C ASP A 198 -31.44 20.92 -13.80
N ASN A 199 -31.23 20.94 -12.48
CA ASN A 199 -30.45 19.95 -11.72
C ASN A 199 -31.35 19.21 -10.73
N TRP A 200 -31.41 17.88 -10.84
CA TRP A 200 -32.06 17.02 -9.86
C TRP A 200 -31.09 16.05 -9.19
N ILE A 201 -29.86 15.95 -9.70
CA ILE A 201 -28.75 15.27 -9.04
C ILE A 201 -27.76 16.35 -8.59
N ILE A 202 -27.49 16.38 -7.29
CA ILE A 202 -26.55 17.30 -6.68
C ILE A 202 -25.48 16.54 -5.93
N THR A 203 -24.44 17.24 -5.49
CA THR A 203 -23.39 16.66 -4.65
C THR A 203 -23.33 17.40 -3.33
N ILE A 204 -23.32 16.65 -2.24
CA ILE A 204 -22.99 17.16 -0.92
C ILE A 204 -21.51 16.86 -0.63
N TYR A 205 -20.91 17.63 0.26
CA TYR A 205 -19.55 17.52 0.80
C TYR A 205 -18.62 16.48 0.14
N MET A 206 -17.58 16.94 -0.57
CA MET A 206 -16.60 16.09 -1.27
C MET A 206 -17.25 15.09 -2.26
N GLY A 207 -18.21 15.58 -3.05
CA GLY A 207 -18.71 14.87 -4.23
C GLY A 207 -19.67 13.71 -3.98
N VAL A 208 -20.25 13.58 -2.78
CA VAL A 208 -21.25 12.54 -2.47
C VAL A 208 -22.54 12.83 -3.25
N PRO A 209 -22.94 11.99 -4.21
CA PRO A 209 -24.08 12.27 -5.07
C PRO A 209 -25.40 12.02 -4.34
N VAL A 210 -26.35 12.93 -4.54
CA VAL A 210 -27.71 12.85 -4.00
C VAL A 210 -28.71 13.16 -5.11
N ASN A 211 -29.67 12.25 -5.27
CA ASN A 211 -30.80 12.42 -6.18
C ASN A 211 -32.00 13.00 -5.42
N LEU A 212 -32.35 14.24 -5.75
CA LEU A 212 -33.42 14.99 -5.11
C LEU A 212 -34.80 14.35 -5.33
N MET A 213 -35.01 13.66 -6.45
CA MET A 213 -36.27 12.98 -6.73
C MET A 213 -36.55 11.87 -5.71
N ASP A 214 -35.51 11.16 -5.29
CA ASP A 214 -35.63 10.08 -4.30
C ASP A 214 -35.60 10.64 -2.88
N ALA A 215 -34.72 11.61 -2.62
CA ALA A 215 -34.56 12.21 -1.29
C ALA A 215 -35.77 13.06 -0.85
N TRP A 216 -36.49 13.67 -1.79
CA TRP A 216 -37.67 14.49 -1.48
C TRP A 216 -39.01 13.82 -1.74
N GLU A 217 -39.05 12.57 -2.22
CA GLU A 217 -40.31 11.85 -2.50
C GLU A 217 -41.30 11.84 -1.32
N PRO A 218 -40.87 11.66 -0.05
CA PRO A 218 -41.79 11.67 1.09
C PRO A 218 -42.39 13.05 1.41
N TYR A 219 -41.78 14.14 0.91
CA TYR A 219 -42.16 15.49 1.28
C TYR A 219 -43.06 16.15 0.23
N LYS A 220 -44.30 16.46 0.63
CA LYS A 220 -45.34 16.90 -0.32
C LYS A 220 -44.99 18.21 -1.04
N ALA A 221 -44.57 19.25 -0.32
CA ALA A 221 -44.26 20.55 -0.94
C ALA A 221 -43.00 20.49 -1.82
N ALA A 222 -41.96 19.79 -1.37
CA ALA A 222 -40.72 19.61 -2.15
C ALA A 222 -40.94 18.80 -3.43
N ARG A 223 -41.66 17.67 -3.36
CA ARG A 223 -42.00 16.84 -4.53
C ARG A 223 -42.80 17.62 -5.57
N LEU A 224 -43.77 18.42 -5.13
CA LEU A 224 -44.58 19.25 -6.04
C LEU A 224 -43.75 20.33 -6.74
N ALA A 225 -42.81 20.97 -6.02
CA ALA A 225 -41.92 21.97 -6.59
C ALA A 225 -40.97 21.36 -7.65
N LEU A 226 -40.41 20.17 -7.39
CA LEU A 226 -39.44 19.50 -8.25
C LEU A 226 -40.03 18.88 -9.53
N ASN A 227 -41.36 18.72 -9.61
CA ASN A 227 -42.00 18.06 -10.74
C ASN A 227 -41.73 18.73 -12.10
N ASN A 228 -41.61 20.07 -12.13
CA ASN A 228 -41.32 20.82 -13.36
C ASN A 228 -39.88 20.55 -13.85
N THR A 229 -38.91 20.48 -12.93
CA THR A 229 -37.52 20.12 -13.23
C THR A 229 -37.42 18.72 -13.83
N GLY A 230 -38.21 17.77 -13.28
CA GLY A 230 -38.24 16.37 -13.72
C GLY A 230 -39.21 16.06 -14.87
N GLU A 231 -39.69 17.07 -15.60
CA GLU A 231 -40.57 16.87 -16.75
C GLU A 231 -39.80 16.29 -17.94
N LEU A 232 -40.30 15.20 -18.54
CA LEU A 232 -39.57 14.42 -19.56
C LEU A 232 -39.20 15.27 -20.80
N GLY A 233 -40.05 16.21 -21.20
CA GLY A 233 -39.78 17.11 -22.33
C GLY A 233 -38.62 18.07 -22.05
N ASN A 234 -38.58 18.65 -20.84
CA ASN A 234 -37.50 19.53 -20.40
C ASN A 234 -36.18 18.75 -20.29
N VAL A 235 -36.19 17.57 -19.66
CA VAL A 235 -35.00 16.71 -19.53
C VAL A 235 -34.43 16.35 -20.90
N LYS A 236 -35.29 15.95 -21.86
CA LYS A 236 -34.85 15.61 -23.21
C LYS A 236 -34.18 16.80 -23.90
N HIS A 237 -34.79 17.99 -23.83
CA HIS A 237 -34.22 19.20 -24.41
C HIS A 237 -32.86 19.57 -23.78
N LEU A 238 -32.74 19.49 -22.45
CA LEU A 238 -31.48 19.73 -21.75
C LEU A 238 -30.40 18.72 -22.15
N ALA A 239 -30.75 17.44 -22.24
CA ALA A 239 -29.84 16.38 -22.64
C ALA A 239 -29.29 16.60 -24.07
N GLU A 240 -30.16 16.84 -25.06
CA GLU A 240 -29.77 17.10 -26.44
C GLU A 240 -28.87 18.35 -26.56
N ARG A 241 -29.18 19.39 -25.78
CA ARG A 241 -28.40 20.63 -25.72
C ARG A 241 -26.99 20.39 -25.17
N TYR A 242 -26.83 19.69 -24.04
CA TYR A 242 -25.51 19.46 -23.45
C TYR A 242 -24.69 18.46 -24.26
N VAL A 243 -25.31 17.40 -24.80
CA VAL A 243 -24.62 16.41 -25.66
C VAL A 243 -24.09 17.07 -26.94
N SER A 244 -24.89 17.91 -27.61
CA SER A 244 -24.44 18.61 -28.82
C SER A 244 -23.30 19.61 -28.53
N ARG A 245 -23.30 20.24 -27.35
CA ARG A 245 -22.22 21.13 -26.90
C ARG A 245 -20.89 20.40 -26.72
N VAL A 246 -20.87 19.16 -26.23
CA VAL A 246 -19.62 18.39 -26.03
C VAL A 246 -18.79 18.33 -27.30
N ASN A 247 -19.41 18.01 -28.44
CA ASN A 247 -18.72 17.89 -29.73
C ASN A 247 -18.16 19.22 -30.23
N LYS A 248 -18.89 20.31 -30.02
CA LYS A 248 -18.44 21.66 -30.37
C LYS A 248 -17.26 22.09 -29.49
N LEU A 249 -17.42 21.96 -28.17
CA LEU A 249 -16.42 22.38 -27.18
C LEU A 249 -15.12 21.58 -27.32
N ASN A 250 -15.21 20.27 -27.61
CA ASN A 250 -14.01 19.46 -27.88
C ASN A 250 -13.19 20.02 -29.05
N LYS A 251 -13.84 20.45 -30.14
CA LYS A 251 -13.16 21.05 -31.30
C LYS A 251 -12.58 22.42 -30.96
N ASP A 252 -13.35 23.26 -30.27
CA ASP A 252 -12.93 24.61 -29.88
C ASP A 252 -11.71 24.56 -28.95
N VAL A 253 -11.74 23.71 -27.92
CA VAL A 253 -10.63 23.55 -26.97
C VAL A 253 -9.42 22.90 -27.64
N ALA A 254 -9.60 21.90 -28.51
CA ALA A 254 -8.50 21.31 -29.27
C ALA A 254 -7.81 22.35 -30.18
N ALA A 255 -8.58 23.26 -30.79
CA ALA A 255 -8.01 24.35 -31.58
C ALA A 255 -7.18 25.31 -30.72
N PHE A 256 -7.63 25.66 -29.51
CA PHE A 256 -6.82 26.48 -28.59
C PHE A 256 -5.56 25.76 -28.09
N LEU A 257 -5.64 24.45 -27.86
CA LEU A 257 -4.50 23.64 -27.42
C LEU A 257 -3.51 23.31 -28.54
N THR A 258 -3.76 23.73 -29.78
CA THR A 258 -2.82 23.57 -30.87
C THR A 258 -1.59 24.44 -30.61
N GLU A 259 -0.40 23.86 -30.83
CA GLU A 259 0.87 24.53 -30.58
C GLU A 259 0.95 25.86 -31.35
N GLY A 260 1.34 26.93 -30.66
CA GLY A 260 1.45 28.28 -31.24
C GLY A 260 0.18 29.15 -31.17
N VAL A 261 -0.96 28.64 -30.68
CA VAL A 261 -2.19 29.45 -30.54
C VAL A 261 -2.24 30.21 -29.22
N LEU A 262 -2.09 29.52 -28.08
CA LEU A 262 -2.09 30.13 -26.74
C LEU A 262 -0.75 30.80 -26.41
N VAL A 263 -0.44 31.86 -27.15
CA VAL A 263 0.70 32.74 -26.90
C VAL A 263 0.23 33.95 -26.07
N GLU A 264 1.14 34.58 -25.31
CA GLU A 264 0.84 35.72 -24.43
C GLU A 264 -0.03 36.80 -25.10
N GLU A 265 0.31 37.21 -26.33
CA GLU A 265 -0.43 38.25 -27.06
C GLU A 265 -1.87 37.84 -27.37
N TYR A 266 -2.08 36.61 -27.84
CA TYR A 266 -3.40 36.09 -28.15
C TYR A 266 -4.29 36.04 -26.92
N VAL A 267 -3.73 35.59 -25.79
CA VAL A 267 -4.46 35.49 -24.51
C VAL A 267 -4.93 36.87 -24.05
N LEU A 268 -4.05 37.88 -24.11
CA LEU A 268 -4.37 39.25 -23.70
C LEU A 268 -5.47 39.90 -24.57
N ASP A 269 -5.49 39.59 -25.87
CA ASP A 269 -6.48 40.14 -26.79
C ASP A 269 -7.84 39.41 -26.72
N HIS A 270 -7.88 38.16 -26.25
CA HIS A 270 -9.06 37.29 -26.31
C HIS A 270 -9.56 36.78 -24.94
N ILE A 271 -9.23 37.46 -23.83
CA ILE A 271 -9.65 37.08 -22.47
C ILE A 271 -11.16 36.74 -22.39
N PRO A 272 -12.11 37.56 -22.90
CA PRO A 272 -13.53 37.26 -22.77
C PRO A 272 -13.94 35.96 -23.47
N LYS A 273 -13.33 35.68 -24.64
CA LYS A 273 -13.59 34.49 -25.45
C LYS A 273 -13.08 33.23 -24.74
N LEU A 274 -11.85 33.28 -24.21
CA LEU A 274 -11.23 32.17 -23.49
C LEU A 274 -12.02 31.85 -22.21
N MET A 275 -12.39 32.87 -21.43
CA MET A 275 -13.20 32.71 -20.22
C MET A 275 -14.59 32.15 -20.52
N SER A 276 -15.24 32.58 -21.62
CA SER A 276 -16.54 32.02 -22.02
C SER A 276 -16.44 30.55 -22.37
N CYS A 277 -15.43 30.15 -23.15
CA CYS A 277 -15.20 28.76 -23.52
C CYS A 277 -14.97 27.88 -22.28
N MET A 278 -14.14 28.35 -21.34
CA MET A 278 -13.86 27.65 -20.08
C MET A 278 -15.12 27.44 -19.23
N ARG A 279 -15.99 28.46 -19.13
CA ARG A 279 -17.29 28.33 -18.44
C ARG A 279 -18.18 27.29 -19.10
N ASP A 280 -18.35 27.38 -20.42
CA ASP A 280 -19.20 26.45 -21.16
C ASP A 280 -18.71 25.01 -21.04
N CYS A 281 -17.39 24.79 -21.00
CA CYS A 281 -16.80 23.48 -20.73
C CYS A 281 -17.14 22.97 -19.33
N ASN A 282 -16.89 23.74 -18.28
CA ASN A 282 -17.13 23.30 -16.90
C ASN A 282 -18.60 23.10 -16.57
N VAL A 283 -19.49 23.97 -17.05
CA VAL A 283 -20.93 23.82 -16.85
C VAL A 283 -21.44 22.57 -17.56
N THR A 284 -20.98 22.32 -18.79
CA THR A 284 -21.36 21.11 -19.55
C THR A 284 -20.82 19.83 -18.90
N LEU A 285 -19.56 19.85 -18.46
CA LEU A 285 -18.94 18.73 -17.73
C LEU A 285 -19.70 18.43 -16.44
N ARG A 286 -19.98 19.45 -15.62
CA ARG A 286 -20.71 19.32 -14.36
C ARG A 286 -22.08 18.69 -14.57
N TRP A 287 -22.86 19.23 -15.49
CA TRP A 287 -24.21 18.75 -15.72
C TRP A 287 -24.21 17.29 -16.21
N LEU A 288 -23.38 16.95 -17.20
CA LEU A 288 -23.36 15.59 -17.74
C LEU A 288 -22.81 14.57 -16.73
N MET A 289 -21.70 14.86 -16.05
CA MET A 289 -21.12 13.93 -15.06
C MET A 289 -22.09 13.62 -13.92
N LEU A 290 -22.87 14.61 -13.46
CA LEU A 290 -23.89 14.41 -12.43
C LEU A 290 -25.06 13.57 -12.95
N HIS A 291 -25.60 13.90 -14.12
CA HIS A 291 -26.86 13.31 -14.61
C HIS A 291 -26.70 11.99 -15.34
N THR A 292 -25.48 11.56 -15.69
CA THR A 292 -25.20 10.22 -16.23
C THR A 292 -24.77 9.21 -15.18
N ASN A 293 -24.52 9.65 -13.94
CA ASN A 293 -24.06 8.81 -12.83
C ASN A 293 -25.07 7.71 -12.48
N GLU A 294 -24.59 6.47 -12.43
CA GLU A 294 -25.38 5.28 -12.09
C GLU A 294 -25.83 5.26 -10.64
N ALA A 295 -24.90 5.50 -9.72
CA ALA A 295 -25.15 5.38 -8.28
C ALA A 295 -26.25 6.34 -7.79
N ALA A 296 -26.45 7.46 -8.49
CA ALA A 296 -27.51 8.42 -8.17
C ALA A 296 -28.90 7.97 -8.67
N ALA A 297 -28.99 7.05 -9.63
CA ALA A 297 -30.24 6.71 -10.32
C ALA A 297 -30.91 5.41 -9.85
N GLU A 298 -30.30 4.63 -8.95
CA GLU A 298 -30.81 3.30 -8.57
C GLU A 298 -32.05 3.32 -7.65
N GLY A 299 -32.35 4.44 -7.00
CA GLY A 299 -33.39 4.54 -5.96
C GLY A 299 -34.83 4.37 -6.46
N SER A 300 -35.23 5.02 -7.56
CA SER A 300 -36.60 4.94 -8.09
C SER A 300 -36.67 4.60 -9.59
N THR A 301 -37.82 4.02 -10.00
CA THR A 301 -38.12 3.75 -11.43
C THR A 301 -38.23 5.03 -12.25
N ARG A 302 -38.65 6.15 -11.64
CA ARG A 302 -38.69 7.47 -12.27
C ARG A 302 -37.29 7.96 -12.59
N SER A 303 -36.37 7.88 -11.62
CA SER A 303 -34.97 8.32 -11.81
C SER A 303 -34.22 7.50 -12.85
N ARG A 304 -34.45 6.19 -12.92
CA ARG A 304 -33.91 5.34 -14.00
C ARG A 304 -34.38 5.79 -15.39
N LYS A 305 -35.70 6.01 -15.56
CA LYS A 305 -36.26 6.49 -16.84
C LYS A 305 -35.69 7.85 -17.26
N ILE A 306 -35.53 8.77 -16.32
CA ILE A 306 -34.96 10.09 -16.59
C ILE A 306 -33.48 9.96 -17.03
N ARG A 307 -32.68 9.13 -16.36
CA ARG A 307 -31.29 8.86 -16.76
C ARG A 307 -31.22 8.19 -18.15
N GLU A 308 -32.07 7.20 -18.40
CA GLU A 308 -32.15 6.54 -19.72
C GLU A 308 -32.46 7.54 -20.84
N LEU A 309 -33.32 8.54 -20.60
CA LEU A 309 -33.57 9.61 -21.55
C LEU A 309 -32.33 10.48 -21.82
N VAL A 310 -31.54 10.78 -20.79
CA VAL A 310 -30.27 11.53 -20.96
C VAL A 310 -29.27 10.71 -21.78
N LEU A 311 -29.16 9.41 -21.51
CA LEU A 311 -28.28 8.52 -22.27
C LEU A 311 -28.74 8.35 -23.73
N ALA A 312 -30.05 8.28 -23.96
CA ALA A 312 -30.65 8.16 -25.28
C ALA A 312 -30.48 9.40 -26.18
N ALA A 313 -30.08 10.54 -25.61
CA ALA A 313 -29.83 11.79 -26.36
C ALA A 313 -28.51 11.78 -27.19
N GLY A 314 -27.89 10.61 -27.40
CA GLY A 314 -26.63 10.46 -28.13
C GLY A 314 -25.38 10.64 -27.26
N PHE A 315 -25.50 10.41 -25.95
CA PHE A 315 -24.38 10.57 -25.02
C PHE A 315 -23.28 9.53 -25.26
N ASN A 316 -22.02 10.00 -25.30
CA ASN A 316 -20.84 9.15 -25.42
C ASN A 316 -19.83 9.47 -24.30
N HIS A 317 -19.54 8.45 -23.48
CA HIS A 317 -18.60 8.56 -22.37
C HIS A 317 -17.17 8.94 -22.84
N ARG A 318 -16.75 8.48 -24.03
CA ARG A 318 -15.41 8.80 -24.57
C ARG A 318 -15.28 10.27 -24.96
N ASP A 319 -16.33 10.84 -25.56
CA ASP A 319 -16.32 12.25 -25.97
C ASP A 319 -16.36 13.18 -24.75
N LEU A 320 -17.12 12.81 -23.71
CA LEU A 320 -17.12 13.53 -22.43
C LEU A 320 -15.75 13.43 -21.73
N PHE A 321 -15.15 12.25 -21.73
CA PHE A 321 -13.80 12.06 -21.18
C PHE A 321 -12.75 12.89 -21.92
N GLN A 322 -12.82 12.94 -23.25
CA GLN A 322 -11.94 13.78 -24.06
C GLN A 322 -12.11 15.26 -23.73
N LEU A 323 -13.36 15.70 -23.50
CA LEU A 323 -13.66 17.07 -23.09
C LEU A 323 -13.04 17.36 -21.72
N LEU A 324 -13.16 16.45 -20.76
CA LEU A 324 -12.55 16.59 -19.44
C LEU A 324 -11.02 16.77 -19.55
N LEU A 325 -10.33 15.88 -20.29
CA LEU A 325 -8.89 15.95 -20.49
C LEU A 325 -8.45 17.27 -21.14
N ASN A 326 -9.10 17.65 -22.24
CA ASN A 326 -8.76 18.86 -22.97
C ASN A 326 -9.07 20.10 -22.14
N THR A 327 -10.19 20.11 -21.42
CA THR A 327 -10.57 21.23 -20.54
C THR A 327 -9.58 21.41 -19.39
N SER A 328 -9.20 20.31 -18.71
CA SER A 328 -8.18 20.38 -17.65
C SER A 328 -6.83 20.90 -18.16
N GLN A 329 -6.40 20.45 -19.34
CA GLN A 329 -5.16 20.94 -19.96
C GLN A 329 -5.26 22.42 -20.33
N PHE A 330 -6.39 22.84 -20.90
CA PHE A 330 -6.64 24.24 -21.29
C PHE A 330 -6.63 25.17 -20.09
N GLU A 331 -7.32 24.81 -19.01
CA GLU A 331 -7.32 25.55 -17.75
C GLU A 331 -5.93 25.65 -17.14
N PHE A 332 -5.19 24.53 -17.12
CA PHE A 332 -3.85 24.48 -16.56
C PHE A 332 -2.90 25.44 -17.31
N VAL A 333 -2.89 25.38 -18.64
CA VAL A 333 -2.06 26.26 -19.47
C VAL A 333 -2.48 27.72 -19.30
N LEU A 334 -3.78 28.00 -19.33
CA LEU A 334 -4.29 29.37 -19.19
C LEU A 334 -3.96 29.97 -17.83
N LYS A 335 -4.15 29.20 -16.74
CA LYS A 335 -3.79 29.61 -15.37
C LYS A 335 -2.29 29.90 -15.27
N GLN A 336 -1.44 29.02 -15.80
CA GLN A 336 0.01 29.20 -15.78
C GLN A 336 0.42 30.49 -16.53
N LEU A 337 -0.12 30.72 -17.72
CA LEU A 337 0.16 31.94 -18.50
C LEU A 337 -0.27 33.21 -17.74
N PHE A 338 -1.45 33.23 -17.14
CA PHE A 338 -1.90 34.40 -16.37
C PHE A 338 -1.07 34.63 -15.11
N SER A 339 -0.67 33.57 -14.40
CA SER A 339 0.21 33.68 -13.24
C SER A 339 1.58 34.27 -13.62
N GLU A 340 2.19 33.76 -14.69
CA GLU A 340 3.48 34.28 -15.19
C GLU A 340 3.36 35.74 -15.68
N LEU A 341 2.25 36.09 -16.33
CA LEU A 341 1.98 37.45 -16.80
C LEU A 341 1.74 38.44 -15.64
N LEU A 342 1.08 38.01 -14.56
CA LEU A 342 0.86 38.83 -13.37
C LEU A 342 2.16 39.07 -12.60
N GLU A 343 2.99 38.04 -12.43
CA GLU A 343 4.28 38.15 -11.75
C GLU A 343 5.24 39.10 -12.50
N ARG A 344 5.22 39.06 -13.84
CA ARG A 344 6.06 39.92 -14.69
C ARG A 344 5.41 41.25 -15.07
N LYS A 345 4.18 41.52 -14.62
CA LYS A 345 3.33 42.64 -15.07
C LYS A 345 4.04 43.99 -14.95
N GLN A 346 4.57 44.31 -13.76
CA GLN A 346 5.21 45.60 -13.49
C GLN A 346 6.52 45.77 -14.25
N ALA A 347 7.37 44.74 -14.25
CA ALA A 347 8.66 44.78 -14.95
C ALA A 347 8.49 44.95 -16.46
N LYS A 348 7.53 44.23 -17.06
CA LYS A 348 7.23 44.32 -18.50
C LYS A 348 6.68 45.69 -18.88
N TRP A 349 5.78 46.25 -18.06
CA TRP A 349 5.24 47.58 -18.30
C TRP A 349 6.32 48.67 -18.26
N GLN A 350 7.23 48.62 -17.28
CA GLN A 350 8.36 49.55 -17.17
C GLN A 350 9.37 49.39 -18.32
N ALA A 351 9.64 48.16 -18.76
CA ALA A 351 10.50 47.91 -19.91
C ALA A 351 9.91 48.51 -21.20
N CYS A 352 8.62 48.29 -21.46
CA CYS A 352 7.94 48.90 -22.61
C CYS A 352 7.89 50.43 -22.53
N GLN A 353 7.69 51.01 -21.33
CA GLN A 353 7.74 52.45 -21.12
C GLN A 353 9.11 53.03 -21.48
N LYS A 354 10.17 52.37 -21.01
CA LYS A 354 11.55 52.77 -21.26
C LYS A 354 11.89 52.71 -22.75
N GLU A 355 11.63 51.57 -23.41
CA GLU A 355 11.88 51.42 -24.85
C GLU A 355 11.05 52.42 -25.66
N ALA A 356 9.77 52.63 -25.34
CA ALA A 356 8.94 53.62 -26.02
C ALA A 356 9.51 55.05 -25.90
N ALA A 357 9.97 55.44 -24.71
CA ALA A 357 10.56 56.76 -24.46
C ALA A 357 11.95 56.91 -25.12
N GLU A 358 12.79 55.88 -25.10
CA GLU A 358 14.10 55.87 -25.74
C GLU A 358 13.96 55.99 -27.27
N ARG A 359 13.02 55.27 -27.90
CA ARG A 359 12.74 55.39 -29.34
C ARG A 359 12.26 56.79 -29.75
N MET A 360 11.45 57.44 -28.91
CA MET A 360 11.03 58.83 -29.13
C MET A 360 12.19 59.82 -28.96
N THR A 361 13.09 59.56 -28.01
CA THR A 361 14.30 60.37 -27.81
C THR A 361 15.28 60.21 -28.97
N GLU A 362 15.47 59.00 -29.48
CA GLU A 362 16.29 58.73 -30.66
C GLU A 362 15.72 59.39 -31.92
N LEU A 363 14.39 59.39 -32.10
CA LEU A 363 13.75 60.14 -33.18
C LEU A 363 13.96 61.65 -33.02
N ALA A 364 13.86 62.19 -31.80
CA ALA A 364 14.16 63.60 -31.55
C ALA A 364 15.63 63.94 -31.91
N ASP A 365 16.59 63.08 -31.56
CA ASP A 365 18.00 63.25 -31.93
C ASP A 365 18.22 63.25 -33.45
N VAL A 366 17.50 62.41 -34.19
CA VAL A 366 17.60 62.35 -35.66
C VAL A 366 17.20 63.69 -36.30
N PHE A 367 16.17 64.37 -35.77
CA PHE A 367 15.74 65.68 -36.26
C PHE A 367 16.57 66.87 -35.72
N SER A 368 17.45 66.63 -34.74
CA SER A 368 18.34 67.67 -34.17
C SER A 368 19.49 68.08 -35.09
N GLY A 369 19.82 67.25 -36.09
CA GLY A 369 20.94 67.46 -37.01
C GLY A 369 22.33 67.11 -36.45
N THR A 370 22.40 66.50 -35.25
CA THR A 370 23.69 66.16 -34.59
C THR A 370 24.24 64.78 -34.95
N LYS A 371 23.41 63.86 -35.49
CA LYS A 371 23.82 62.52 -35.95
C LYS A 371 23.98 62.52 -37.49
N PRO A 372 25.21 62.46 -38.05
CA PRO A 372 25.47 62.65 -39.48
C PRO A 372 25.13 61.45 -40.39
N LEU A 373 24.53 60.39 -39.85
CA LEU A 373 24.34 59.10 -40.55
C LEU A 373 23.04 59.00 -41.38
N THR A 374 22.09 59.92 -41.23
CA THR A 374 20.78 59.86 -41.89
C THR A 374 20.53 61.13 -42.73
N ARG A 375 20.12 60.97 -44.00
CA ARG A 375 19.81 62.05 -44.97
C ARG A 375 18.48 62.76 -44.66
N ILE A 376 18.25 63.13 -43.41
CA ILE A 376 17.01 63.76 -42.92
C ILE A 376 17.30 65.23 -42.62
N GLU A 377 16.45 66.13 -43.13
CA GLU A 377 16.60 67.58 -42.88
C GLU A 377 16.27 67.92 -41.43
N LYS A 378 17.07 68.81 -40.83
CA LYS A 378 16.86 69.30 -39.46
C LYS A 378 15.48 69.97 -39.35
N ASN A 379 14.67 69.55 -38.38
CA ASN A 379 13.36 70.14 -38.13
C ASN A 379 13.15 70.34 -36.62
N GLU A 380 13.28 71.60 -36.17
CA GLU A 380 13.20 71.97 -34.74
C GLU A 380 11.81 71.73 -34.14
N ASN A 381 10.75 71.84 -34.94
CA ASN A 381 9.38 71.61 -34.48
C ASN A 381 9.13 70.13 -34.18
N LEU A 382 9.58 69.22 -35.06
CA LEU A 382 9.47 67.77 -34.85
C LEU A 382 10.38 67.29 -33.72
N GLN A 383 11.58 67.86 -33.58
CA GLN A 383 12.48 67.59 -32.45
C GLN A 383 11.82 67.92 -31.11
N ALA A 384 11.24 69.13 -30.98
CA ALA A 384 10.54 69.54 -29.77
C ALA A 384 9.33 68.64 -29.48
N TYR A 385 8.57 68.27 -30.52
CA TYR A 385 7.41 67.39 -30.42
C TYR A 385 7.76 65.98 -29.92
N PHE A 386 8.76 65.31 -30.51
CA PHE A 386 9.21 63.98 -30.07
C PHE A 386 9.82 64.00 -28.67
N THR A 387 10.54 65.07 -28.31
CA THR A 387 11.08 65.27 -26.94
C THR A 387 9.96 65.41 -25.91
N GLU A 388 8.89 66.14 -26.24
CA GLU A 388 7.74 66.31 -25.36
C GLU A 388 6.93 65.01 -25.24
N MET A 389 6.75 64.25 -26.34
CA MET A 389 6.13 62.92 -26.28
C MET A 389 6.95 61.95 -25.42
N ALA A 390 8.29 61.95 -25.52
CA ALA A 390 9.14 61.12 -24.64
C ALA A 390 8.95 61.47 -23.16
N LYS A 391 8.81 62.75 -22.81
CA LYS A 391 8.48 63.19 -21.43
C LYS A 391 7.09 62.73 -21.01
N GLN A 392 6.10 62.83 -21.90
CA GLN A 392 4.74 62.37 -21.61
C GLN A 392 4.70 60.86 -21.36
N ILE A 393 5.43 60.06 -22.14
CA ILE A 393 5.58 58.60 -21.93
C ILE A 393 6.26 58.31 -20.58
N ASN A 394 7.35 59.02 -20.24
CA ASN A 394 8.02 58.86 -18.95
C ASN A 394 7.17 59.32 -17.75
N SER A 395 6.20 60.21 -17.97
CA SER A 395 5.27 60.68 -16.93
C SER A 395 4.10 59.73 -16.66
N LEU A 396 3.97 58.66 -17.45
CA LEU A 396 2.95 57.63 -17.21
C LEU A 396 3.27 56.92 -15.89
N ASP A 397 2.25 56.78 -15.05
CA ASP A 397 2.36 56.11 -13.75
C ASP A 397 1.63 54.76 -13.80
N TYR A 398 2.31 53.71 -13.33
CA TYR A 398 1.74 52.37 -13.20
C TYR A 398 0.65 52.31 -12.13
N SER A 399 0.74 53.14 -11.08
CA SER A 399 -0.16 53.10 -9.93
C SER A 399 -1.59 53.54 -10.28
N ASP A 400 -1.74 54.46 -11.23
CA ASP A 400 -3.03 54.95 -11.73
C ASP A 400 -3.36 54.37 -13.10
N SER A 401 -3.74 53.09 -13.09
CA SER A 401 -4.02 52.30 -14.29
C SER A 401 -5.05 52.90 -15.25
N THR A 402 -6.03 53.65 -14.72
CA THR A 402 -7.13 54.20 -15.53
C THR A 402 -6.72 55.49 -16.22
N SER A 403 -6.02 56.39 -15.53
CA SER A 403 -5.54 57.63 -16.15
C SER A 403 -4.38 57.37 -17.11
N ALA A 404 -3.46 56.47 -16.74
CA ALA A 404 -2.36 56.04 -17.60
C ALA A 404 -2.89 55.39 -18.88
N GLY A 405 -3.88 54.49 -18.79
CA GLY A 405 -4.51 53.88 -19.97
C GLY A 405 -5.11 54.91 -20.94
N ARG A 406 -5.82 55.92 -20.44
CA ARG A 406 -6.39 56.99 -21.28
C ARG A 406 -5.32 57.84 -21.95
N LYS A 407 -4.26 58.21 -21.22
CA LYS A 407 -3.12 58.97 -21.76
C LYS A 407 -2.37 58.19 -22.84
N ILE A 408 -2.17 56.88 -22.66
CA ILE A 408 -1.52 56.03 -23.67
C ILE A 408 -2.33 55.99 -24.96
N ILE A 409 -3.67 55.88 -24.88
CA ILE A 409 -4.53 55.92 -26.07
C ILE A 409 -4.38 57.24 -26.82
N GLN A 410 -4.35 58.37 -26.11
CA GLN A 410 -4.11 59.69 -26.71
C GLN A 410 -2.75 59.78 -27.39
N LEU A 411 -1.69 59.23 -26.77
CA LEU A 411 -0.35 59.18 -27.35
C LEU A 411 -0.30 58.30 -28.61
N ILE A 412 -1.01 57.16 -28.64
CA ILE A 412 -1.10 56.30 -29.82
C ILE A 412 -1.77 57.04 -30.98
N GLN A 413 -2.89 57.71 -30.70
CA GLN A 413 -3.62 58.48 -31.71
C GLN A 413 -2.79 59.66 -32.24
N ALA A 414 -2.06 60.35 -31.36
CA ALA A 414 -1.14 61.41 -31.75
C ALA A 414 0.00 60.89 -32.66
N LEU A 415 0.54 59.70 -32.37
CA LEU A 415 1.56 59.05 -33.21
C LEU A 415 1.01 58.59 -34.57
N GLU A 416 -0.27 58.17 -34.64
CA GLU A 416 -0.96 57.86 -35.90
C GLU A 416 -1.12 59.10 -36.78
N GLU A 417 -1.61 60.20 -36.22
CA GLU A 417 -1.81 61.47 -36.93
C GLU A 417 -0.48 62.05 -37.45
N VAL A 418 0.60 61.90 -36.69
CA VAL A 418 1.94 62.36 -37.08
C VAL A 418 2.53 61.47 -38.18
N GLN A 419 2.18 60.19 -38.23
CA GLN A 419 2.62 59.30 -39.30
C GLN A 419 2.02 59.69 -40.66
N GLU A 420 0.85 60.34 -40.71
CA GLU A 420 0.19 60.81 -41.94
C GLU A 420 0.81 62.09 -42.54
N PHE A 421 1.76 62.72 -41.86
CA PHE A 421 2.50 63.86 -42.41
C PHE A 421 3.40 63.41 -43.58
N HIS A 422 3.20 63.99 -44.77
CA HIS A 422 3.88 63.62 -46.03
C HIS A 422 5.43 63.58 -45.96
N GLN A 423 6.05 64.31 -45.03
CA GLN A 423 7.52 64.30 -44.85
C GLN A 423 8.03 63.06 -44.09
N LEU A 424 7.19 62.39 -43.30
CA LEU A 424 7.56 61.26 -42.43
C LEU A 424 7.26 59.91 -43.09
N GLU A 425 6.30 59.85 -44.01
CA GLU A 425 5.98 58.63 -44.78
C GLU A 425 7.11 58.15 -45.69
N THR A 426 7.97 59.06 -46.16
CA THR A 426 9.04 58.75 -47.12
C THR A 426 10.24 58.03 -46.49
N SER A 427 10.40 58.09 -45.15
CA SER A 427 11.48 57.42 -44.44
C SER A 427 11.02 56.13 -43.78
N LEU A 428 11.42 54.99 -44.37
CA LEU A 428 11.09 53.65 -43.86
C LEU A 428 11.51 53.46 -42.39
N GLN A 429 12.67 54.02 -42.00
CA GLN A 429 13.21 53.92 -40.66
C GLN A 429 12.30 54.63 -39.64
N ILE A 430 11.88 55.86 -39.93
CA ILE A 430 11.01 56.64 -39.04
C ILE A 430 9.65 55.96 -38.89
N LYS A 431 9.10 55.45 -40.00
CA LYS A 431 7.86 54.66 -39.99
C LYS A 431 7.98 53.42 -39.11
N GLN A 432 9.13 52.74 -39.14
CA GLN A 432 9.40 51.59 -38.28
C GLN A 432 9.49 52.00 -36.80
N PHE A 433 10.24 53.04 -36.45
CA PHE A 433 10.32 53.53 -35.06
C PHE A 433 8.95 53.96 -34.50
N LEU A 434 8.14 54.67 -35.30
CA LEU A 434 6.77 55.04 -34.91
C LEU A 434 5.87 53.81 -34.70
N ALA A 435 5.98 52.80 -35.59
CA ALA A 435 5.25 51.55 -35.46
C ALA A 435 5.70 50.74 -34.23
N GLU A 436 7.00 50.69 -33.95
CA GLU A 436 7.57 50.02 -32.77
C GLU A 436 7.13 50.72 -31.47
N THR A 437 7.19 52.06 -31.41
CA THR A 437 6.69 52.81 -30.25
C THR A 437 5.20 52.60 -30.02
N ARG A 438 4.38 52.63 -31.08
CA ARG A 438 2.95 52.28 -30.97
C ARG A 438 2.76 50.85 -30.46
N THR A 439 3.57 49.91 -30.93
CA THR A 439 3.54 48.51 -30.46
C THR A 439 3.83 48.42 -28.96
N TYR A 440 4.86 49.12 -28.46
CA TYR A 440 5.17 49.18 -27.03
C TYR A 440 4.05 49.83 -26.22
N LEU A 441 3.46 50.92 -26.71
CA LEU A 441 2.32 51.59 -26.05
C LEU A 441 1.06 50.70 -26.03
N HIS A 442 0.75 49.98 -27.11
CA HIS A 442 -0.31 48.97 -27.12
C HIS A 442 -0.03 47.85 -26.12
N GLN A 443 1.23 47.39 -26.02
CA GLN A 443 1.64 46.38 -25.05
C GLN A 443 1.49 46.88 -23.61
N MET A 444 1.81 48.16 -23.33
CA MET A 444 1.57 48.78 -22.03
C MET A 444 0.08 48.77 -21.64
N ILE A 445 -0.84 49.07 -22.57
CA ILE A 445 -2.30 48.97 -22.32
C ILE A 445 -2.71 47.53 -22.05
N ARG A 446 -2.22 46.57 -22.84
CA ARG A 446 -2.54 45.14 -22.65
C ARG A 446 -2.09 44.66 -21.27
N THR A 447 -0.87 45.01 -20.87
CA THR A 447 -0.30 44.61 -19.58
C THR A 447 -1.03 45.25 -18.40
N ILE A 448 -1.45 46.53 -18.49
CA ILE A 448 -2.12 47.22 -17.37
C ILE A 448 -3.51 46.64 -17.07
N ASN A 449 -4.20 46.16 -18.11
CA ASN A 449 -5.55 45.59 -18.05
C ASN A 449 -5.64 44.17 -17.45
N ILE A 450 -4.50 43.51 -17.18
CA ILE A 450 -4.49 42.20 -16.54
C ILE A 450 -4.93 42.35 -15.08
N LYS A 451 -6.06 41.74 -14.72
CA LYS A 451 -6.61 41.79 -13.35
C LYS A 451 -6.38 40.47 -12.62
N GLU A 452 -6.04 40.56 -11.34
CA GLU A 452 -5.96 39.39 -10.44
C GLU A 452 -7.31 38.66 -10.34
N GLU A 453 -8.41 39.39 -10.46
CA GLU A 453 -9.79 38.86 -10.50
C GLU A 453 -9.97 37.77 -11.57
N VAL A 454 -9.21 37.80 -12.67
CA VAL A 454 -9.28 36.76 -13.71
C VAL A 454 -8.81 35.41 -13.16
N LEU A 455 -7.75 35.38 -12.35
CA LEU A 455 -7.27 34.14 -11.72
C LEU A 455 -8.30 33.60 -10.72
N VAL A 456 -8.90 34.47 -9.91
CA VAL A 456 -9.97 34.09 -8.97
C VAL A 456 -11.15 33.49 -9.73
N ASN A 457 -11.56 34.11 -10.84
CA ASN A 457 -12.62 33.57 -11.70
C ASN A 457 -12.25 32.21 -12.32
N ILE A 458 -11.01 32.02 -12.75
CA ILE A 458 -10.53 30.71 -13.26
C ILE A 458 -10.67 29.64 -12.18
N GLU A 459 -10.25 29.92 -10.94
CA GLU A 459 -10.34 28.97 -9.83
C GLU A 459 -11.79 28.61 -9.49
N LEU A 460 -12.69 29.60 -9.44
CA LEU A 460 -14.12 29.36 -9.18
C LEU A 460 -14.79 28.55 -10.30
N ILE A 461 -14.42 28.77 -11.56
CA ILE A 461 -15.00 28.09 -12.72
C ILE A 461 -14.45 26.66 -12.87
N ALA A 462 -13.17 26.46 -12.55
CA ALA A 462 -12.49 25.18 -12.68
C ALA A 462 -12.76 24.21 -11.52
N ASP A 463 -13.61 24.57 -10.55
CA ASP A 463 -13.95 23.68 -9.43
C ASP A 463 -14.52 22.34 -9.93
N ILE A 464 -13.91 21.24 -9.47
CA ILE A 464 -14.32 19.86 -9.76
C ILE A 464 -14.71 19.08 -8.49
N SER A 465 -14.91 19.76 -7.35
CA SER A 465 -15.25 19.13 -6.07
C SER A 465 -16.46 18.19 -6.15
N TYR A 466 -17.42 18.48 -7.03
CA TYR A 466 -18.60 17.64 -7.29
C TYR A 466 -18.26 16.25 -7.86
N ALA A 467 -17.13 16.11 -8.56
CA ALA A 467 -16.76 14.89 -9.26
C ALA A 467 -15.82 13.98 -8.45
N TRP A 468 -15.56 14.30 -7.18
CA TRP A 468 -14.62 13.55 -6.32
C TRP A 468 -14.90 12.05 -6.27
N GLU A 469 -16.16 11.62 -6.08
CA GLU A 469 -16.55 10.20 -6.13
C GLU A 469 -16.87 9.72 -7.57
N ILE A 470 -17.41 10.62 -8.40
CA ILE A 470 -17.91 10.30 -9.75
C ILE A 470 -16.77 9.99 -10.73
N ILE A 471 -15.58 10.58 -10.52
CA ILE A 471 -14.45 10.42 -11.43
C ILE A 471 -13.98 8.96 -11.54
N ASP A 472 -14.24 8.11 -10.54
CA ASP A 472 -13.82 6.71 -10.61
C ASP A 472 -14.52 5.94 -11.74
N LEU A 473 -15.69 6.41 -12.20
CA LEU A 473 -16.36 5.90 -13.40
C LEU A 473 -15.53 6.08 -14.67
N PHE A 474 -14.65 7.08 -14.71
CA PHE A 474 -13.78 7.37 -15.84
C PHE A 474 -12.44 6.62 -15.81
N THR A 475 -12.10 5.98 -14.68
CA THR A 475 -10.85 5.21 -14.52
C THR A 475 -10.62 4.19 -15.65
N PRO A 476 -11.61 3.38 -16.10
CA PRO A 476 -11.40 2.45 -17.20
C PRO A 476 -11.03 3.14 -18.52
N PHE A 477 -11.65 4.29 -18.81
CA PHE A 477 -11.37 5.07 -20.03
C PHE A 477 -10.01 5.74 -19.98
N MET A 478 -9.59 6.23 -18.81
CA MET A 478 -8.24 6.74 -18.58
C MET A 478 -7.21 5.64 -18.84
N GLN A 479 -7.43 4.46 -18.26
CA GLN A 479 -6.55 3.30 -18.40
C GLN A 479 -6.48 2.76 -19.83
N GLU A 480 -7.61 2.70 -20.55
CA GLU A 480 -7.66 2.33 -21.96
C GLU A 480 -6.91 3.34 -22.85
N SER A 481 -7.07 4.64 -22.58
CA SER A 481 -6.37 5.69 -23.33
C SER A 481 -4.85 5.63 -23.15
N ILE A 482 -4.38 5.39 -21.91
CA ILE A 482 -2.94 5.21 -21.61
C ILE A 482 -2.37 3.98 -22.34
N LYS A 483 -3.13 2.87 -22.44
CA LYS A 483 -2.68 1.67 -23.16
C LYS A 483 -2.45 1.93 -24.64
N HIS A 484 -3.28 2.78 -25.25
CA HIS A 484 -3.16 3.14 -26.66
C HIS A 484 -2.07 4.19 -26.89
N ASP A 485 -2.01 5.22 -26.04
CA ASP A 485 -1.03 6.31 -26.14
C ASP A 485 -0.56 6.75 -24.73
N PRO A 486 0.67 6.36 -24.33
CA PRO A 486 1.24 6.75 -23.04
C PRO A 486 1.47 8.26 -22.88
N SER A 487 1.49 9.05 -23.96
CA SER A 487 1.67 10.51 -23.86
C SER A 487 0.47 11.22 -23.23
N VAL A 488 -0.70 10.58 -23.22
CA VAL A 488 -1.93 11.08 -22.57
C VAL A 488 -1.73 11.33 -21.07
N VAL A 489 -0.73 10.71 -20.44
CA VAL A 489 -0.33 10.97 -19.05
C VAL A 489 -0.07 12.47 -18.79
N ILE A 490 0.43 13.21 -19.80
CA ILE A 490 0.64 14.67 -19.69
C ILE A 490 -0.69 15.40 -19.47
N LYS A 491 -1.75 15.03 -20.21
CA LYS A 491 -3.09 15.62 -20.05
C LYS A 491 -3.75 15.16 -18.75
N LEU A 492 -3.56 13.89 -18.37
CA LEU A 492 -4.05 13.35 -17.09
C LEU A 492 -3.42 14.06 -15.89
N ARG A 493 -2.15 14.46 -15.98
CA ARG A 493 -1.51 15.30 -14.96
C ARG A 493 -2.30 16.59 -14.72
N ALA A 494 -2.76 17.26 -15.78
CA ALA A 494 -3.59 18.46 -15.63
C ALA A 494 -4.94 18.14 -14.97
N THR A 495 -5.55 17.00 -15.29
CA THR A 495 -6.79 16.54 -14.63
C THR A 495 -6.57 16.22 -13.15
N PHE A 496 -5.45 15.61 -12.77
CA PHE A 496 -5.12 15.36 -11.36
C PHE A 496 -4.85 16.66 -10.59
N LEU A 497 -4.22 17.65 -11.24
CA LEU A 497 -4.04 18.98 -10.64
C LEU A 497 -5.37 19.71 -10.45
N LYS A 498 -6.30 19.58 -11.40
CA LYS A 498 -7.68 20.08 -11.26
C LYS A 498 -8.41 19.41 -10.09
N GLN A 499 -8.20 18.11 -9.87
CA GLN A 499 -8.75 17.44 -8.68
C GLN A 499 -8.08 17.91 -7.39
N ALA A 500 -6.78 18.20 -7.42
CA ALA A 500 -6.05 18.69 -6.25
C ALA A 500 -6.61 20.04 -5.76
N SER A 501 -7.05 20.93 -6.66
CA SER A 501 -7.67 22.19 -6.26
C SER A 501 -9.03 22.02 -5.56
N ALA A 502 -9.70 20.86 -5.71
CA ALA A 502 -10.91 20.58 -4.92
C ALA A 502 -10.62 20.45 -3.41
N LEU A 503 -9.36 20.25 -3.03
CA LEU A 503 -8.94 20.15 -1.63
C LEU A 503 -8.90 21.51 -0.92
N ASP A 504 -8.83 22.62 -1.66
CA ASP A 504 -8.75 23.94 -1.05
C ASP A 504 -10.01 24.26 -0.26
N GLY A 505 -11.19 23.90 -0.78
CA GLY A 505 -12.49 24.07 -0.12
C GLY A 505 -12.52 23.61 1.35
N PRO A 506 -12.34 22.31 1.65
CA PRO A 506 -12.35 21.82 3.03
C PRO A 506 -11.19 22.32 3.90
N LEU A 507 -10.08 22.77 3.30
CA LEU A 507 -8.89 23.22 4.04
C LEU A 507 -8.92 24.71 4.39
N ILE A 508 -9.65 25.54 3.64
CA ILE A 508 -9.72 27.00 3.85
C ILE A 508 -10.08 27.35 5.30
N ARG A 509 -11.11 26.74 5.87
CA ARG A 509 -11.56 27.06 7.24
C ARG A 509 -10.58 26.62 8.31
N ILE A 510 -9.94 25.48 8.10
CA ILE A 510 -8.91 24.96 9.02
C ILE A 510 -7.70 25.88 9.02
N ASN A 511 -7.32 26.37 7.83
CA ASN A 511 -6.22 27.32 7.66
C ASN A 511 -6.54 28.69 8.29
N GLN A 512 -7.76 29.22 8.07
CA GLN A 512 -8.21 30.47 8.69
C GLN A 512 -8.27 30.39 10.21
N ALA A 513 -8.61 29.22 10.76
CA ALA A 513 -8.61 28.97 12.20
C ALA A 513 -7.19 28.72 12.77
N ALA A 514 -6.15 28.70 11.94
CA ALA A 514 -4.78 28.34 12.31
C ALA A 514 -4.69 27.03 13.12
N SER A 515 -5.54 26.05 12.79
CA SER A 515 -5.61 24.79 13.54
C SER A 515 -4.39 23.90 13.25
N PRO A 516 -3.83 23.22 14.28
CA PRO A 516 -2.77 22.23 14.09
C PRO A 516 -3.21 21.04 13.20
N ASP A 517 -4.51 20.83 13.03
CA ASP A 517 -5.06 19.75 12.22
C ASP A 517 -4.95 19.99 10.70
N LEU A 518 -4.54 21.18 10.26
CA LEU A 518 -4.37 21.49 8.83
C LEU A 518 -3.46 20.46 8.14
N VAL A 519 -2.35 20.10 8.79
CA VAL A 519 -1.40 19.14 8.24
C VAL A 519 -2.01 17.75 8.13
N SER A 520 -2.71 17.28 9.17
CA SER A 520 -3.27 15.92 9.20
C SER A 520 -4.41 15.74 8.19
N VAL A 521 -5.29 16.73 8.07
CA VAL A 521 -6.42 16.69 7.11
C VAL A 521 -5.93 16.84 5.68
N SER A 522 -4.95 17.72 5.43
CA SER A 522 -4.33 17.86 4.12
C SER A 522 -3.60 16.57 3.71
N GLN A 523 -2.92 15.90 4.65
CA GLN A 523 -2.27 14.60 4.40
C GLN A 523 -3.28 13.52 4.02
N TYR A 524 -4.44 13.45 4.70
CA TYR A 524 -5.49 12.49 4.39
C TYR A 524 -6.02 12.66 2.96
N TYR A 525 -6.49 13.86 2.61
CA TYR A 525 -7.08 14.09 1.30
C TYR A 525 -6.06 14.01 0.16
N SER A 526 -4.83 14.50 0.39
CA SER A 526 -3.73 14.32 -0.57
C SER A 526 -3.40 12.83 -0.74
N GLY A 527 -3.44 12.04 0.35
CA GLY A 527 -3.23 10.61 0.33
C GLY A 527 -4.27 9.85 -0.49
N GLU A 528 -5.55 10.20 -0.35
CA GLU A 528 -6.64 9.63 -1.16
C GLU A 528 -6.46 9.95 -2.65
N LEU A 529 -6.09 11.20 -2.98
CA LEU A 529 -5.82 11.59 -4.36
C LEU A 529 -4.60 10.88 -4.94
N VAL A 530 -3.51 10.75 -4.18
CA VAL A 530 -2.32 9.98 -4.58
C VAL A 530 -2.66 8.51 -4.78
N SER A 531 -3.51 7.93 -3.94
CA SER A 531 -4.01 6.56 -4.10
C SER A 531 -4.79 6.40 -5.41
N TYR A 532 -5.64 7.37 -5.75
CA TYR A 532 -6.35 7.41 -7.02
C TYR A 532 -5.40 7.54 -8.22
N VAL A 533 -4.42 8.44 -8.17
CA VAL A 533 -3.38 8.59 -9.22
C VAL A 533 -2.62 7.28 -9.41
N ARG A 534 -2.22 6.61 -8.32
CA ARG A 534 -1.58 5.29 -8.36
C ARG A 534 -2.48 4.24 -9.02
N LYS A 535 -3.78 4.22 -8.72
CA LYS A 535 -4.77 3.31 -9.33
C LYS A 535 -4.86 3.53 -10.85
N VAL A 536 -4.94 4.77 -11.31
CA VAL A 536 -5.03 5.10 -12.75
C VAL A 536 -3.73 4.72 -13.47
N LEU A 537 -2.57 5.08 -12.94
CA LEU A 537 -1.27 4.86 -13.57
C LEU A 537 -0.74 3.42 -13.44
N GLN A 538 -1.28 2.59 -12.55
CA GLN A 538 -0.91 1.18 -12.40
C GLN A 538 -1.02 0.38 -13.71
N ILE A 539 -1.87 0.84 -14.63
CA ILE A 539 -2.06 0.23 -15.94
C ILE A 539 -0.79 0.21 -16.79
N ILE A 540 0.15 1.14 -16.55
CA ILE A 540 1.44 1.23 -17.24
C ILE A 540 2.31 0.03 -16.86
N PRO A 541 2.67 -0.18 -15.57
CA PRO A 541 3.33 -1.40 -15.13
C PRO A 541 2.61 -2.69 -15.56
N GLU A 542 1.28 -2.76 -15.43
CA GLU A 542 0.51 -3.94 -15.85
C GLU A 542 0.72 -4.26 -17.34
N SER A 543 0.68 -3.23 -18.19
CA SER A 543 0.90 -3.38 -19.63
C SER A 543 2.34 -3.74 -19.96
N MET A 544 3.31 -3.15 -19.24
CA MET A 544 4.73 -3.52 -19.35
C MET A 544 4.95 -5.00 -19.00
N PHE A 545 4.33 -5.51 -17.93
CA PHE A 545 4.46 -6.93 -17.55
C PHE A 545 3.83 -7.89 -18.54
N ARG A 546 2.70 -7.52 -19.17
CA ARG A 546 2.10 -8.32 -20.26
C ARG A 546 3.03 -8.40 -21.49
N ILE A 547 3.77 -7.33 -21.77
CA ILE A 547 4.79 -7.33 -22.83
C ILE A 547 6.00 -8.15 -22.38
N LEU A 548 6.43 -7.99 -21.14
CA LEU A 548 7.55 -8.72 -20.53
C LEU A 548 7.32 -10.24 -20.54
N GLU A 549 6.10 -10.71 -20.28
CA GLU A 549 5.74 -12.13 -20.34
C GLU A 549 5.98 -12.73 -21.74
N LYS A 550 5.69 -11.96 -22.80
CA LYS A 550 6.01 -12.38 -24.18
C LYS A 550 7.51 -12.43 -24.42
N ILE A 551 8.27 -11.45 -23.90
CA ILE A 551 9.73 -11.45 -23.98
C ILE A 551 10.30 -12.67 -23.26
N ILE A 552 9.82 -12.99 -22.05
CA ILE A 552 10.23 -14.16 -21.27
C ILE A 552 10.02 -15.42 -22.10
N HIS A 553 8.81 -15.63 -22.62
CA HIS A 553 8.48 -16.83 -23.40
C HIS A 553 9.40 -17.01 -24.62
N ILE A 554 9.66 -15.93 -25.37
CA ILE A 554 10.58 -15.98 -26.53
C ILE A 554 12.01 -16.31 -26.06
N GLN A 555 12.48 -15.69 -24.98
CA GLN A 555 13.84 -15.92 -24.46
C GLN A 555 14.05 -17.31 -23.86
N THR A 556 13.03 -17.91 -23.24
CA THR A 556 13.15 -19.20 -22.55
C THR A 556 12.81 -20.40 -23.41
N GLU A 557 11.83 -20.28 -24.31
CA GLU A 557 11.31 -21.42 -25.08
C GLU A 557 11.71 -21.39 -26.56
N SER A 558 11.92 -20.20 -27.15
CA SER A 558 12.19 -20.07 -28.59
C SER A 558 13.69 -19.85 -28.90
N MET A 559 14.38 -19.01 -28.12
CA MET A 559 15.80 -18.74 -28.35
C MET A 559 16.71 -19.80 -27.72
N THR A 560 17.57 -20.41 -28.51
CA THR A 560 18.64 -21.28 -27.98
C THR A 560 19.83 -20.46 -27.51
N GLU A 561 20.38 -20.79 -26.34
CA GLU A 561 21.64 -20.21 -25.86
C GLU A 561 22.81 -20.53 -26.81
N LEU A 562 23.70 -19.55 -26.99
CA LEU A 562 24.88 -19.71 -27.83
C LEU A 562 25.88 -20.68 -27.16
N PRO A 563 26.28 -21.78 -27.83
CA PRO A 563 27.28 -22.68 -27.29
C PRO A 563 28.65 -21.99 -27.23
N THR A 564 29.50 -22.44 -26.30
CA THR A 564 30.86 -21.91 -26.12
C THR A 564 31.77 -22.08 -27.34
N ARG A 565 31.43 -22.98 -28.26
CA ARG A 565 32.06 -23.15 -29.58
C ARG A 565 30.96 -23.38 -30.62
N LEU A 566 31.01 -22.63 -31.72
CA LEU A 566 30.01 -22.68 -32.80
C LEU A 566 30.69 -22.77 -34.16
N ASP A 567 30.25 -23.71 -34.99
CA ASP A 567 30.68 -23.81 -36.39
C ASP A 567 30.18 -22.58 -37.17
N LYS A 568 31.04 -21.99 -38.02
CA LYS A 568 30.72 -20.76 -38.77
C LYS A 568 29.43 -20.90 -39.61
N ASP A 569 29.18 -22.06 -40.17
CA ASP A 569 28.03 -22.32 -41.04
C ASP A 569 26.70 -22.37 -40.26
N LYS A 570 26.75 -22.70 -38.96
CA LYS A 570 25.58 -22.73 -38.07
C LYS A 570 25.28 -21.36 -37.45
N MET A 571 26.14 -20.36 -37.65
CA MET A 571 25.95 -19.02 -37.07
C MET A 571 24.58 -18.43 -37.42
N ARG A 572 24.12 -18.58 -38.67
CA ARG A 572 22.83 -18.03 -39.12
C ARG A 572 21.63 -18.69 -38.45
N GLU A 573 21.72 -19.98 -38.10
CA GLU A 573 20.68 -20.71 -37.38
C GLU A 573 20.58 -20.22 -35.93
N PHE A 574 21.71 -20.02 -35.25
CA PHE A 574 21.76 -19.50 -33.88
C PHE A 574 21.50 -17.98 -33.77
N CYS A 575 21.44 -17.26 -34.89
CA CYS A 575 21.14 -15.83 -34.89
C CYS A 575 19.68 -15.53 -34.49
N HIS A 576 18.70 -16.39 -34.81
CA HIS A 576 17.28 -16.19 -34.50
C HIS A 576 16.81 -14.75 -34.77
N LEU A 577 17.00 -14.28 -36.01
CA LEU A 577 16.83 -12.86 -36.36
C LEU A 577 15.39 -12.37 -36.18
N ASP A 578 14.41 -13.20 -36.52
CA ASP A 578 12.99 -12.84 -36.43
C ASP A 578 12.55 -12.73 -34.97
N GLU A 579 12.95 -13.68 -34.13
CA GLU A 579 12.69 -13.67 -32.69
C GLU A 579 13.39 -12.48 -32.01
N ARG A 580 14.64 -12.16 -32.41
CA ARG A 580 15.37 -11.00 -31.89
C ARG A 580 14.74 -9.69 -32.31
N TYR A 581 14.23 -9.59 -33.53
CA TYR A 581 13.49 -8.42 -33.99
C TYR A 581 12.21 -8.25 -33.19
N GLU A 582 11.45 -9.32 -32.93
CA GLU A 582 10.25 -9.25 -32.11
C GLU A 582 10.56 -8.83 -30.67
N VAL A 583 11.62 -9.39 -30.05
CA VAL A 583 12.08 -8.94 -28.73
C VAL A 583 12.43 -7.44 -28.77
N ALA A 584 13.17 -6.96 -29.77
CA ALA A 584 13.51 -5.53 -29.89
C ALA A 584 12.26 -4.64 -30.02
N ARG A 585 11.26 -5.07 -30.80
CA ARG A 585 9.98 -4.38 -30.97
C ARG A 585 9.19 -4.29 -29.66
N LEU A 586 9.14 -5.40 -28.91
CA LEU A 586 8.49 -5.45 -27.59
C LEU A 586 9.21 -4.57 -26.56
N THR A 587 10.55 -4.58 -26.56
CA THR A 587 11.36 -3.73 -25.70
C THR A 587 11.16 -2.25 -26.00
N HIS A 588 11.11 -1.87 -27.29
CA HIS A 588 10.80 -0.49 -27.68
C HIS A 588 9.42 -0.05 -27.15
N ALA A 589 8.41 -0.92 -27.20
CA ALA A 589 7.11 -0.63 -26.61
C ALA A 589 7.19 -0.37 -25.09
N ILE A 590 7.99 -1.15 -24.36
CA ILE A 590 8.25 -0.92 -22.91
C ILE A 590 8.91 0.45 -22.69
N SER A 591 9.88 0.84 -23.53
CA SER A 591 10.50 2.16 -23.46
C SER A 591 9.50 3.29 -23.69
N VAL A 592 8.59 3.17 -24.66
CA VAL A 592 7.54 4.19 -24.91
C VAL A 592 6.61 4.36 -23.68
N PHE A 593 6.23 3.26 -23.03
CA PHE A 593 5.46 3.34 -21.76
C PHE A 593 6.25 4.05 -20.65
N THR A 594 7.56 3.79 -20.57
CA THR A 594 8.44 4.42 -19.59
C THR A 594 8.63 5.91 -19.88
N GLU A 595 8.82 6.29 -21.14
CA GLU A 595 8.89 7.70 -21.55
C GLU A 595 7.58 8.44 -21.26
N GLY A 596 6.42 7.81 -21.49
CA GLY A 596 5.11 8.42 -21.21
C GLY A 596 4.91 8.81 -19.74
N ILE A 597 5.30 7.94 -18.81
CA ILE A 597 5.22 8.27 -17.37
C ILE A 597 6.31 9.24 -16.94
N LEU A 598 7.52 9.16 -17.51
CA LEU A 598 8.63 10.08 -17.18
C LEU A 598 8.44 11.48 -17.81
N ALA A 599 7.64 11.61 -18.87
CA ALA A 599 7.25 12.89 -19.44
C ALA A 599 6.36 13.70 -18.47
N MET A 600 5.70 13.02 -17.53
CA MET A 600 5.04 13.69 -16.41
C MET A 600 6.09 14.39 -15.55
N LYS A 601 5.99 15.71 -15.40
CA LYS A 601 6.86 16.43 -14.45
C LYS A 601 6.50 16.06 -13.02
N THR A 602 7.46 16.13 -12.11
CA THR A 602 7.21 16.02 -10.67
C THR A 602 6.11 17.02 -10.27
N THR A 603 5.05 16.52 -9.65
CA THR A 603 3.82 17.29 -9.44
C THR A 603 3.46 17.33 -7.97
N LEU A 604 3.20 18.52 -7.45
CA LEU A 604 2.66 18.68 -6.10
C LEU A 604 1.15 18.47 -6.17
N VAL A 605 0.66 17.44 -5.49
CA VAL A 605 -0.75 17.08 -5.43
C VAL A 605 -1.20 17.25 -3.97
N GLY A 606 -1.93 18.34 -3.73
CA GLY A 606 -2.16 18.84 -2.37
C GLY A 606 -0.83 19.20 -1.71
N ILE A 607 -0.44 18.45 -0.69
CA ILE A 607 0.87 18.62 -0.01
C ILE A 607 1.87 17.49 -0.30
N ILE A 608 1.48 16.48 -1.08
CA ILE A 608 2.35 15.34 -1.40
C ILE A 608 2.98 15.57 -2.76
N LYS A 609 4.32 15.53 -2.80
CA LYS A 609 5.07 15.58 -4.05
C LYS A 609 5.08 14.20 -4.69
N ILE A 610 4.52 14.11 -5.89
CA ILE A 610 4.50 12.88 -6.68
C ILE A 610 5.71 12.87 -7.62
N ASP A 611 6.59 11.89 -7.44
CA ASP A 611 7.67 11.59 -8.37
C ASP A 611 7.26 10.45 -9.33
N PRO A 612 7.13 10.73 -10.65
CA PRO A 612 6.77 9.71 -11.63
C PRO A 612 7.76 8.55 -11.70
N LYS A 613 9.06 8.76 -11.44
CA LYS A 613 10.04 7.68 -11.43
C LYS A 613 9.76 6.71 -10.27
N GLN A 614 9.49 7.24 -9.09
CA GLN A 614 9.12 6.44 -7.92
C GLN A 614 7.77 5.72 -8.12
N LEU A 615 6.79 6.40 -8.73
CA LEU A 615 5.51 5.77 -9.07
C LEU A 615 5.67 4.56 -10.00
N LEU A 616 6.52 4.70 -11.03
CA LEU A 616 6.82 3.62 -11.95
C LEU A 616 7.48 2.45 -11.21
N GLU A 617 8.49 2.73 -10.38
CA GLU A 617 9.18 1.71 -9.60
C GLU A 617 8.22 0.98 -8.65
N ASP A 618 7.40 1.71 -7.88
CA ASP A 618 6.40 1.14 -6.97
C ASP A 618 5.38 0.27 -7.74
N GLY A 619 4.95 0.73 -8.92
CA GLY A 619 4.02 0.00 -9.77
C GLY A 619 4.61 -1.29 -10.33
N ILE A 620 5.88 -1.26 -10.76
CA ILE A 620 6.64 -2.45 -11.21
C ILE A 620 6.83 -3.44 -10.06
N ARG A 621 7.21 -2.95 -8.87
CA ARG A 621 7.32 -3.77 -7.65
C ARG A 621 5.98 -4.44 -7.32
N LYS A 622 4.86 -3.73 -7.46
CA LYS A 622 3.52 -4.26 -7.19
C LYS A 622 3.13 -5.39 -8.14
N GLU A 623 3.35 -5.23 -9.44
CA GLU A 623 3.11 -6.30 -10.41
C GLU A 623 4.05 -7.50 -10.17
N LEU A 624 5.33 -7.25 -9.86
CA LEU A 624 6.27 -8.32 -9.53
C LEU A 624 5.79 -9.14 -8.33
N VAL A 625 5.40 -8.47 -7.24
CA VAL A 625 4.91 -9.12 -6.02
C VAL A 625 3.68 -9.95 -6.31
N GLN A 626 2.73 -9.42 -7.09
CA GLN A 626 1.52 -10.12 -7.45
C GLN A 626 1.82 -11.38 -8.29
N GLN A 627 2.66 -11.27 -9.33
CA GLN A 627 2.99 -12.38 -10.22
C GLN A 627 3.81 -13.48 -9.53
N VAL A 628 4.80 -13.10 -8.72
CA VAL A 628 5.65 -14.05 -7.97
C VAL A 628 4.82 -14.77 -6.90
N ALA A 629 4.03 -14.03 -6.11
CA ALA A 629 3.18 -14.64 -5.09
C ALA A 629 2.15 -15.59 -5.71
N LEU A 630 1.55 -15.22 -6.84
CA LEU A 630 0.61 -16.07 -7.58
C LEU A 630 1.29 -17.32 -8.16
N ALA A 631 2.52 -17.19 -8.68
CA ALA A 631 3.30 -18.32 -9.20
C ALA A 631 3.60 -19.33 -8.09
N MET A 632 4.07 -18.87 -6.93
CA MET A 632 4.33 -19.73 -5.76
C MET A 632 3.04 -20.40 -5.25
N ASP A 633 1.95 -19.64 -5.15
CA ASP A 633 0.68 -20.17 -4.64
C ASP A 633 0.09 -21.25 -5.57
N ARG A 634 0.09 -21.02 -6.89
CA ARG A 634 -0.50 -21.95 -7.87
C ARG A 634 0.37 -23.18 -8.14
N VAL A 635 1.70 -23.05 -8.18
CA VAL A 635 2.60 -24.16 -8.55
C VAL A 635 2.82 -25.10 -7.36
N LEU A 636 2.97 -24.58 -6.15
CA LEU A 636 3.21 -25.35 -4.93
C LEU A 636 1.90 -25.87 -4.32
N VAL A 637 1.14 -26.62 -5.11
CA VAL A 637 -0.06 -27.34 -4.70
C VAL A 637 0.17 -28.82 -4.96
N PHE A 638 0.09 -29.63 -3.90
CA PHE A 638 0.46 -31.04 -3.94
C PHE A 638 -0.78 -31.92 -3.71
N PRO A 639 -1.17 -32.77 -4.67
CA PRO A 639 -2.27 -33.72 -4.48
C PRO A 639 -1.84 -34.87 -3.56
N ARG A 640 -2.73 -35.31 -2.67
CA ARG A 640 -2.42 -36.39 -1.71
C ARG A 640 -2.05 -37.70 -2.41
N GLY A 641 -0.91 -38.28 -2.02
CA GLY A 641 -0.50 -39.62 -2.43
C GLY A 641 0.30 -39.73 -3.73
N LYS A 642 0.63 -38.61 -4.40
CA LYS A 642 1.53 -38.58 -5.56
C LYS A 642 2.79 -37.79 -5.24
N ASN A 643 3.97 -38.37 -5.48
CA ASN A 643 5.23 -37.65 -5.37
C ASN A 643 5.47 -36.82 -6.64
N GLU A 644 4.98 -35.58 -6.67
CA GLU A 644 5.17 -34.61 -7.76
C GLU A 644 6.14 -33.47 -7.36
N LEU A 645 6.73 -33.52 -6.17
CA LEU A 645 7.50 -32.42 -5.59
C LEU A 645 8.56 -31.89 -6.56
N ASP A 646 9.44 -32.77 -7.02
CA ASP A 646 10.55 -32.45 -7.92
C ASP A 646 10.07 -31.76 -9.22
N GLY A 647 9.03 -32.29 -9.87
CA GLY A 647 8.50 -31.71 -11.11
C GLY A 647 7.88 -30.33 -10.91
N ARG A 648 7.20 -30.11 -9.76
CA ARG A 648 6.66 -28.79 -9.40
C ARG A 648 7.77 -27.79 -9.07
N LEU A 649 8.84 -28.23 -8.42
CA LEU A 649 10.00 -27.38 -8.12
C LEU A 649 10.73 -26.96 -9.40
N ASP A 650 10.94 -27.87 -10.35
CA ASP A 650 11.56 -27.56 -11.64
C ASP A 650 10.70 -26.56 -12.44
N GLN A 651 9.37 -26.74 -12.43
CA GLN A 651 8.43 -25.79 -13.05
C GLN A 651 8.51 -24.40 -12.41
N LEU A 652 8.55 -24.32 -11.08
CA LEU A 652 8.66 -23.04 -10.37
C LEU A 652 10.02 -22.38 -10.64
N ALA A 653 11.10 -23.15 -10.60
CA ALA A 653 12.45 -22.65 -10.85
C ALA A 653 12.59 -22.01 -12.24
N LEU A 654 12.04 -22.64 -13.28
CA LEU A 654 12.05 -22.09 -14.64
C LEU A 654 11.30 -20.75 -14.70
N ARG A 655 10.14 -20.66 -14.05
CA ARG A 655 9.34 -19.42 -14.01
C ARG A 655 10.03 -18.30 -13.23
N MET A 656 10.64 -18.62 -12.09
CA MET A 656 11.38 -17.67 -11.27
C MET A 656 12.65 -17.16 -11.96
N ASP A 657 13.38 -18.03 -12.65
CA ASP A 657 14.54 -17.63 -13.45
C ASP A 657 14.13 -16.75 -14.65
N GLY A 658 13.00 -17.06 -15.29
CA GLY A 658 12.42 -16.21 -16.33
C GLY A 658 12.14 -14.79 -15.85
N PHE A 659 11.52 -14.62 -14.67
CA PHE A 659 11.33 -13.30 -14.07
C PHE A 659 12.67 -12.60 -13.78
N ARG A 660 13.63 -13.29 -13.16
CA ARG A 660 14.95 -12.73 -12.84
C ARG A 660 15.67 -12.21 -14.10
N ARG A 661 15.78 -13.04 -15.15
CA ARG A 661 16.44 -12.66 -16.42
C ARG A 661 15.73 -11.51 -17.12
N SER A 662 14.40 -11.49 -17.07
CA SER A 662 13.62 -10.41 -17.68
C SER A 662 13.86 -9.05 -17.03
N PHE A 663 14.01 -9.02 -15.70
CA PHE A 663 14.32 -7.81 -14.94
C PHE A 663 15.74 -7.33 -15.19
N GLU A 664 16.70 -8.26 -15.32
CA GLU A 664 18.06 -7.94 -15.75
C GLU A 664 18.07 -7.36 -17.17
N TYR A 665 17.23 -7.86 -18.08
CA TYR A 665 17.15 -7.37 -19.45
C TYR A 665 16.52 -5.98 -19.57
N ILE A 666 15.41 -5.69 -18.86
CA ILE A 666 14.71 -4.40 -19.00
C ILE A 666 15.30 -3.26 -18.17
N GLN A 667 16.23 -3.55 -17.24
CA GLN A 667 16.70 -2.57 -16.23
C GLN A 667 17.22 -1.27 -16.85
N ASP A 668 17.95 -1.35 -17.97
CA ASP A 668 18.54 -0.21 -18.65
C ASP A 668 17.49 0.61 -19.41
N TYR A 669 16.50 -0.06 -19.99
CA TYR A 669 15.41 0.57 -20.74
C TYR A 669 14.43 1.32 -19.84
N VAL A 670 14.31 0.89 -18.58
CA VAL A 670 13.39 1.46 -17.59
C VAL A 670 14.13 2.36 -16.58
N ASN A 671 15.46 2.33 -16.56
CA ASN A 671 16.33 3.07 -15.63
C ASN A 671 16.01 2.75 -14.15
N ILE A 672 15.91 1.46 -13.82
CA ILE A 672 15.67 0.92 -12.48
C ILE A 672 16.69 -0.17 -12.14
N TYR A 673 16.94 -0.40 -10.85
CA TYR A 673 17.82 -1.49 -10.40
C TYR A 673 17.06 -2.82 -10.35
N GLY A 674 16.85 -3.46 -11.50
CA GLY A 674 15.98 -4.63 -11.64
C GLY A 674 16.34 -5.80 -10.71
N LEU A 675 17.62 -6.17 -10.64
CA LEU A 675 18.08 -7.27 -9.78
C LEU A 675 17.94 -6.98 -8.27
N ARG A 676 18.11 -5.71 -7.87
CA ARG A 676 17.90 -5.29 -6.48
C ARG A 676 16.43 -5.40 -6.10
N ILE A 677 15.54 -4.89 -6.94
CA ILE A 677 14.09 -4.99 -6.76
C ILE A 677 13.67 -6.46 -6.65
N TRP A 678 14.19 -7.32 -7.53
CA TRP A 678 13.95 -8.76 -7.46
C TRP A 678 14.31 -9.36 -6.09
N GLN A 679 15.51 -9.09 -5.59
CA GLN A 679 15.97 -9.63 -4.30
C GLN A 679 15.15 -9.09 -3.12
N GLU A 680 14.87 -7.79 -3.09
CA GLU A 680 14.07 -7.14 -2.05
C GLU A 680 12.65 -7.72 -1.99
N GLU A 681 11.95 -7.79 -3.14
CA GLU A 681 10.55 -8.22 -3.16
C GLU A 681 10.39 -9.74 -2.96
N VAL A 682 11.26 -10.58 -3.52
CA VAL A 682 11.20 -12.04 -3.29
C VAL A 682 11.45 -12.37 -1.82
N SER A 683 12.43 -11.69 -1.19
CA SER A 683 12.66 -11.80 0.25
C SER A 683 11.41 -11.38 1.05
N ARG A 684 10.79 -10.26 0.69
CA ARG A 684 9.60 -9.73 1.36
C ARG A 684 8.40 -10.70 1.27
N ILE A 685 8.14 -11.26 0.08
CA ILE A 685 7.05 -12.22 -0.16
C ILE A 685 7.23 -13.47 0.69
N ILE A 686 8.42 -14.06 0.67
CA ILE A 686 8.69 -15.32 1.38
C ILE A 686 8.60 -15.08 2.89
N ASN A 687 9.27 -14.06 3.41
CA ASN A 687 9.29 -13.79 4.85
C ASN A 687 7.90 -13.44 5.40
N TYR A 688 7.08 -12.69 4.66
CA TYR A 688 5.67 -12.45 5.01
C TYR A 688 4.89 -13.76 5.11
N ASN A 689 4.98 -14.63 4.10
CA ASN A 689 4.25 -15.90 4.10
C ASN A 689 4.74 -16.85 5.21
N VAL A 690 6.04 -16.87 5.50
CA VAL A 690 6.60 -17.62 6.64
C VAL A 690 6.04 -17.09 7.95
N GLU A 691 6.00 -15.77 8.17
CA GLU A 691 5.43 -15.16 9.36
C GLU A 691 3.94 -15.52 9.54
N GLN A 692 3.16 -15.44 8.45
CA GLN A 692 1.74 -15.77 8.48
C GLN A 692 1.46 -17.26 8.73
N GLU A 693 2.31 -18.17 8.25
CA GLU A 693 2.21 -19.60 8.59
C GLU A 693 2.64 -19.86 10.05
N CYS A 694 3.66 -19.12 10.53
CA CYS A 694 4.17 -19.22 11.90
C CYS A 694 3.14 -18.76 12.96
N ASN A 695 2.19 -17.89 12.60
CA ASN A 695 1.08 -17.47 13.47
C ASN A 695 0.26 -18.65 14.05
N SER A 696 0.29 -19.82 13.40
CA SER A 696 -0.35 -21.04 13.93
C SER A 696 0.34 -21.61 15.18
N PHE A 697 1.59 -21.22 15.44
CA PHE A 697 2.40 -21.66 16.59
C PHE A 697 2.55 -20.58 17.68
N LEU A 698 2.14 -19.34 17.40
CA LEU A 698 2.27 -18.20 18.31
C LEU A 698 1.00 -17.99 19.16
N LYS A 699 1.19 -17.54 20.42
CA LYS A 699 0.08 -17.12 21.29
C LYS A 699 -0.50 -15.78 20.86
N THR A 700 0.36 -14.82 20.54
CA THR A 700 0.01 -13.51 20.00
C THR A 700 0.27 -13.53 18.50
N LYS A 701 -0.78 -13.40 17.70
CA LYS A 701 -0.68 -13.40 16.24
C LYS A 701 -0.24 -12.04 15.72
N VAL A 702 0.62 -12.04 14.72
CA VAL A 702 1.01 -10.84 13.96
C VAL A 702 0.01 -10.65 12.82
N TYR A 703 -0.78 -9.58 12.89
CA TYR A 703 -1.74 -9.23 11.84
C TYR A 703 -1.08 -8.42 10.72
N ASP A 704 -1.76 -8.30 9.58
CA ASP A 704 -1.20 -7.66 8.37
C ASP A 704 -0.72 -6.23 8.61
N PHE A 705 -1.46 -5.44 9.40
CA PHE A 705 -1.08 -4.06 9.74
C PHE A 705 0.11 -3.95 10.72
N GLN A 706 0.52 -5.06 11.34
CA GLN A 706 1.67 -5.13 12.26
C GLN A 706 2.90 -5.76 11.59
N SER A 707 2.74 -6.42 10.44
CA SER A 707 3.81 -7.11 9.75
C SER A 707 4.76 -6.10 9.11
N ILE A 708 6.06 -6.23 9.37
CA ILE A 708 7.10 -5.39 8.78
C ILE A 708 7.26 -5.60 7.27
N TYR A 709 6.75 -6.72 6.74
CA TYR A 709 6.84 -7.07 5.33
C TYR A 709 5.67 -6.52 4.52
N GLN A 710 4.56 -6.17 5.19
CA GLN A 710 3.38 -5.67 4.51
C GLN A 710 3.49 -4.16 4.26
N SER A 711 3.18 -3.75 3.04
CA SER A 711 3.18 -2.34 2.62
C SER A 711 1.78 -1.95 2.18
N THR A 712 1.36 -0.72 2.51
CA THR A 712 0.09 -0.16 2.05
C THR A 712 0.11 0.14 0.55
N ALA A 713 1.25 0.59 0.01
CA ALA A 713 1.42 0.89 -1.40
C ALA A 713 1.61 -0.37 -2.26
N ILE A 714 2.33 -1.35 -1.73
CA ILE A 714 2.73 -2.58 -2.43
C ILE A 714 2.32 -3.80 -1.58
N PRO A 715 1.01 -4.10 -1.46
CA PRO A 715 0.54 -5.17 -0.60
C PRO A 715 0.88 -6.55 -1.17
N ILE A 716 1.31 -7.47 -0.30
CA ILE A 716 1.45 -8.88 -0.64
C ILE A 716 0.07 -9.52 -0.58
N PRO A 717 -0.39 -10.19 -1.65
CA PRO A 717 -1.72 -10.78 -1.70
C PRO A 717 -1.84 -11.97 -0.74
N ARG A 718 -3.01 -12.12 -0.11
CA ARG A 718 -3.39 -13.35 0.59
C ARG A 718 -4.31 -14.17 -0.29
N PHE A 719 -3.94 -15.42 -0.50
CA PHE A 719 -4.77 -16.37 -1.23
C PHE A 719 -5.64 -17.16 -0.24
N PRO A 720 -6.88 -17.51 -0.62
CA PRO A 720 -7.70 -18.39 0.21
C PRO A 720 -7.01 -19.76 0.34
N PRO A 721 -7.05 -20.40 1.52
CA PRO A 721 -6.49 -21.73 1.68
C PRO A 721 -7.21 -22.72 0.75
N ALA A 722 -6.46 -23.65 0.15
CA ALA A 722 -7.04 -24.65 -0.73
C ALA A 722 -8.05 -25.51 0.06
N PRO A 723 -9.22 -25.85 -0.54
CA PRO A 723 -10.18 -26.73 0.11
C PRO A 723 -9.48 -28.07 0.40
N GLU A 724 -9.48 -28.48 1.67
CA GLU A 724 -8.78 -29.66 2.24
C GLU A 724 -7.35 -29.49 2.77
N ASP A 725 -6.76 -28.29 2.70
CA ASP A 725 -5.41 -28.03 3.22
C ASP A 725 -5.44 -27.40 4.63
N VAL A 726 -4.52 -27.85 5.50
CA VAL A 726 -4.30 -27.31 6.86
C VAL A 726 -3.32 -26.14 6.84
N SER A 727 -2.66 -25.91 5.70
CA SER A 727 -1.70 -24.82 5.48
C SER A 727 -2.40 -23.49 5.24
N VAL A 728 -1.83 -22.40 5.76
CA VAL A 728 -2.33 -21.04 5.50
C VAL A 728 -1.90 -20.60 4.10
N ASN A 729 -0.68 -20.97 3.67
CA ASN A 729 -0.12 -20.56 2.38
C ASN A 729 0.86 -21.60 1.80
N PHE A 730 1.51 -21.26 0.67
CA PHE A 730 2.38 -22.15 -0.09
C PHE A 730 3.58 -22.70 0.68
N ILE A 731 4.20 -21.93 1.60
CA ILE A 731 5.38 -22.41 2.34
C ILE A 731 4.98 -23.49 3.34
N GLY A 732 3.78 -23.37 3.91
CA GLY A 732 3.17 -24.41 4.73
C GLY A 732 2.88 -25.69 3.93
N ARG A 733 2.41 -25.56 2.69
CA ARG A 733 2.15 -26.70 1.79
C ARG A 733 3.44 -27.43 1.46
N LEU A 734 4.47 -26.66 1.07
CA LEU A 734 5.80 -27.18 0.77
C LEU A 734 6.41 -27.90 1.97
N ALA A 735 6.35 -27.30 3.16
CA ALA A 735 6.87 -27.91 4.38
C ALA A 735 6.15 -29.23 4.73
N ARG A 736 4.82 -29.27 4.60
CA ARG A 736 4.03 -30.48 4.89
C ARG A 736 4.28 -31.59 3.86
N GLU A 737 4.47 -31.25 2.58
CA GLU A 737 4.83 -32.23 1.55
C GLU A 737 6.19 -32.85 1.83
N ILE A 738 7.21 -32.04 2.14
CA ILE A 738 8.55 -32.54 2.54
C ILE A 738 8.44 -33.45 3.76
N LEU A 739 7.63 -33.08 4.76
CA LEU A 739 7.40 -33.91 5.95
C LEU A 739 6.68 -35.22 5.64
N GLY A 740 5.78 -35.23 4.65
CA GLY A 740 5.09 -36.44 4.18
C GLY A 740 6.06 -37.40 3.47
N LEU A 741 6.93 -36.87 2.60
CA LEU A 741 7.95 -37.65 1.89
C LEU A 741 9.06 -38.19 2.80
N THR A 742 9.28 -37.56 3.95
CA THR A 742 10.31 -37.95 4.93
C THR A 742 9.71 -38.55 6.21
N ASP A 743 8.46 -39.01 6.17
CA ASP A 743 7.78 -39.59 7.33
C ASP A 743 8.54 -40.84 7.82
N THR A 744 8.96 -40.80 9.08
CA THR A 744 9.73 -41.86 9.75
C THR A 744 9.00 -43.21 9.86
N ARG A 745 7.70 -43.25 9.53
CA ARG A 745 6.88 -44.46 9.50
C ARG A 745 6.97 -45.21 8.18
N THR A 746 7.23 -44.49 7.10
CA THR A 746 7.25 -45.02 5.72
C THR A 746 8.64 -44.96 5.10
N THR A 747 9.53 -44.11 5.64
CA THR A 747 10.88 -43.89 5.12
C THR A 747 11.93 -44.05 6.20
N ALA A 748 13.14 -44.40 5.77
CA ALA A 748 14.34 -44.46 6.59
C ALA A 748 15.43 -43.56 6.00
N TYR A 749 16.08 -42.78 6.86
CA TYR A 749 17.16 -41.88 6.49
C TYR A 749 18.52 -42.57 6.58
N ILE A 750 19.27 -42.55 5.48
CA ILE A 750 20.61 -43.12 5.37
C ILE A 750 21.62 -41.99 5.26
N GLU A 751 22.33 -41.74 6.37
CA GLU A 751 23.32 -40.66 6.50
C GLU A 751 24.46 -40.76 5.47
N ALA A 752 24.98 -41.95 5.18
CA ALA A 752 26.07 -42.13 4.23
C ALA A 752 25.70 -41.68 2.80
N MET A 753 24.40 -41.66 2.48
CA MET A 753 23.86 -41.25 1.19
C MET A 753 23.17 -39.88 1.26
N SER A 754 23.03 -39.28 2.44
CA SER A 754 22.23 -38.07 2.69
C SER A 754 20.84 -38.13 2.02
N ALA A 755 20.15 -39.27 2.16
CA ALA A 755 18.91 -39.56 1.45
C ALA A 755 17.92 -40.42 2.26
N TRP A 756 16.64 -40.26 1.94
CA TRP A 756 15.51 -41.03 2.49
C TRP A 756 15.07 -42.10 1.50
N TYR A 757 14.90 -43.31 2.02
CA TYR A 757 14.47 -44.48 1.27
C TYR A 757 13.14 -44.99 1.81
N ASP A 758 12.22 -45.35 0.92
CA ASP A 758 10.97 -46.00 1.30
C ASP A 758 11.24 -47.40 1.89
N THR A 759 10.70 -47.67 3.07
CA THR A 759 10.99 -48.91 3.82
C THR A 759 10.37 -50.16 3.21
N LYS A 760 9.42 -50.01 2.28
CA LYS A 760 8.74 -51.13 1.61
C LYS A 760 9.34 -51.43 0.23
N THR A 761 9.63 -50.38 -0.54
CA THR A 761 10.06 -50.46 -1.94
C THR A 761 11.56 -50.27 -2.12
N PHE A 762 12.27 -49.79 -1.09
CA PHE A 762 13.70 -49.48 -1.11
C PHE A 762 14.11 -48.45 -2.17
N LYS A 763 13.15 -47.67 -2.68
CA LYS A 763 13.43 -46.58 -3.62
C LYS A 763 13.80 -45.31 -2.88
N GLU A 764 14.74 -44.55 -3.45
CA GLU A 764 15.06 -43.19 -3.02
C GLU A 764 13.81 -42.31 -3.21
N VAL A 765 13.37 -41.63 -2.14
CA VAL A 765 12.17 -40.77 -2.13
C VAL A 765 12.56 -39.30 -2.10
N PHE A 766 13.61 -38.96 -1.34
CA PHE A 766 14.08 -37.60 -1.13
C PHE A 766 15.58 -37.62 -0.83
N ALA A 767 16.36 -36.66 -1.35
CA ALA A 767 17.82 -36.66 -1.20
C ALA A 767 18.39 -35.24 -1.17
N ILE A 768 19.70 -35.10 -0.89
CA ILE A 768 20.41 -33.81 -0.92
C ILE A 768 20.18 -33.04 -2.24
N ARG A 769 20.08 -33.74 -3.38
CA ARG A 769 19.82 -33.15 -4.70
C ARG A 769 18.47 -32.41 -4.78
N SER A 770 17.48 -32.86 -4.02
CA SER A 770 16.17 -32.20 -3.94
C SER A 770 16.26 -30.86 -3.20
N PHE A 771 17.20 -30.69 -2.25
CA PHE A 771 17.46 -29.39 -1.61
C PHE A 771 18.08 -28.37 -2.58
N GLY A 772 18.94 -28.80 -3.49
CA GLY A 772 19.42 -27.95 -4.58
C GLY A 772 18.30 -27.51 -5.54
N ARG A 773 17.31 -28.38 -5.81
CA ARG A 773 16.10 -28.00 -6.58
C ARG A 773 15.21 -27.04 -5.80
N LEU A 774 15.01 -27.27 -4.50
CA LEU A 774 14.32 -26.35 -3.61
C LEU A 774 14.99 -24.98 -3.63
N GLN A 775 16.32 -24.92 -3.54
CA GLN A 775 17.05 -23.67 -3.58
C GLN A 775 16.84 -22.92 -4.90
N LYS A 776 16.87 -23.61 -6.05
CA LYS A 776 16.59 -23.00 -7.35
C LYS A 776 15.16 -22.47 -7.47
N ALA A 777 14.19 -23.14 -6.85
CA ALA A 777 12.78 -22.79 -6.94
C ALA A 777 12.38 -21.64 -6.00
N VAL A 778 12.76 -21.71 -4.73
CA VAL A 778 12.33 -20.74 -3.68
C VAL A 778 13.46 -19.84 -3.17
N GLY A 779 14.68 -20.00 -3.67
CA GLY A 779 15.84 -19.20 -3.27
C GLY A 779 16.35 -19.50 -1.86
N THR A 780 17.39 -18.76 -1.46
CA THR A 780 17.97 -18.83 -0.11
C THR A 780 16.94 -18.45 0.96
N PHE A 781 16.12 -17.42 0.72
CA PHE A 781 15.05 -16.99 1.62
C PHE A 781 13.98 -18.07 1.84
N GLY A 782 13.66 -18.88 0.82
CA GLY A 782 12.73 -19.99 0.96
C GLY A 782 13.26 -21.08 1.88
N LEU A 783 14.53 -21.43 1.72
CA LEU A 783 15.20 -22.42 2.58
C LEU A 783 15.33 -21.95 4.03
N THR A 784 15.75 -20.70 4.27
CA THR A 784 15.80 -20.13 5.62
C THR A 784 14.40 -19.99 6.23
N GLY A 785 13.40 -19.68 5.41
CA GLY A 785 11.98 -19.69 5.79
C GLY A 785 11.48 -21.06 6.25
N LEU A 786 11.83 -22.13 5.53
CA LEU A 786 11.54 -23.51 5.92
C LEU A 786 12.26 -23.89 7.21
N ASP A 787 13.54 -23.52 7.37
CA ASP A 787 14.30 -23.75 8.60
C ASP A 787 13.64 -23.09 9.82
N ARG A 788 13.17 -21.85 9.66
CA ARG A 788 12.43 -21.12 10.69
C ARG A 788 11.10 -21.78 11.03
N LEU A 789 10.33 -22.20 10.02
CA LEU A 789 9.06 -22.90 10.22
C LEU A 789 9.28 -24.23 10.97
N PHE A 790 10.27 -25.02 10.56
CA PHE A 790 10.63 -26.26 11.25
C PHE A 790 11.12 -26.01 12.68
N SER A 791 11.81 -24.90 12.95
CA SER A 791 12.16 -24.49 14.32
C SER A 791 10.92 -24.27 15.20
N PHE A 792 9.87 -23.61 14.70
CA PHE A 792 8.61 -23.45 15.43
C PHE A 792 7.87 -24.77 15.64
N MET A 793 7.93 -25.68 14.66
CA MET A 793 7.38 -27.02 14.81
C MET A 793 8.11 -27.80 15.90
N ILE A 794 9.45 -27.73 15.97
CA ILE A 794 10.25 -28.33 17.04
C ILE A 794 9.84 -27.74 18.40
N VAL A 795 9.71 -26.42 18.52
CA VAL A 795 9.25 -25.76 19.76
C VAL A 795 7.91 -26.33 20.22
N ARG A 796 6.95 -26.46 19.30
CA ARG A 796 5.63 -27.03 19.61
C ARG A 796 5.73 -28.46 20.10
N GLU A 797 6.48 -29.32 19.42
CA GLU A 797 6.64 -30.72 19.80
C GLU A 797 7.34 -30.87 21.17
N LEU A 798 8.37 -30.06 21.46
CA LEU A 798 9.03 -30.02 22.76
C LEU A 798 8.10 -29.52 23.90
N GLN A 799 7.23 -28.56 23.60
CA GLN A 799 6.20 -28.11 24.53
C GLN A 799 5.15 -29.19 24.80
N VAL A 800 4.72 -29.90 23.75
CA VAL A 800 3.82 -31.07 23.87
C VAL A 800 4.47 -32.11 24.77
N PHE A 801 5.73 -32.47 24.53
CA PHE A 801 6.50 -33.38 25.38
C PHE A 801 6.51 -32.94 26.85
N THR A 802 6.89 -31.69 27.11
CA THR A 802 6.99 -31.14 28.46
C THR A 802 5.62 -31.16 29.16
N SER A 803 4.55 -30.84 28.44
CA SER A 803 3.19 -30.88 28.96
C SER A 803 2.73 -32.30 29.30
N LEU A 804 3.08 -33.28 28.45
CA LEU A 804 2.78 -34.69 28.62
C LEU A 804 3.44 -35.23 29.88
N ILE A 805 4.76 -35.06 30.00
CA ILE A 805 5.52 -35.54 31.17
C ILE A 805 5.05 -34.88 32.46
N ARG A 806 4.82 -33.56 32.47
CA ARG A 806 4.29 -32.87 33.66
C ARG A 806 2.90 -33.39 34.05
N LYS A 807 2.04 -33.69 33.07
CA LYS A 807 0.71 -34.24 33.32
C LYS A 807 0.81 -35.63 33.98
N HIS A 808 1.66 -36.51 33.47
CA HIS A 808 1.88 -37.84 34.07
C HIS A 808 2.52 -37.76 35.46
N LEU A 809 3.54 -36.91 35.66
CA LEU A 809 4.19 -36.71 36.96
C LEU A 809 3.27 -36.08 38.03
N LYS A 810 2.27 -35.30 37.63
CA LYS A 810 1.31 -34.65 38.56
C LYS A 810 0.10 -35.53 38.88
N LEU A 811 -0.43 -36.27 37.91
CA LEU A 811 -1.66 -37.06 38.07
C LEU A 811 -1.40 -38.43 38.70
N GLU A 812 -0.25 -39.06 38.43
CA GLU A 812 0.09 -40.37 38.98
C GLU A 812 1.07 -40.22 40.16
N ARG A 813 0.53 -40.06 41.38
CA ARG A 813 1.36 -40.05 42.62
C ARG A 813 2.29 -41.27 42.71
N GLY A 814 1.91 -42.40 42.12
CA GLY A 814 2.72 -43.62 42.05
C GLY A 814 3.95 -43.54 41.13
N LEU A 815 3.92 -42.74 40.05
CA LEU A 815 5.03 -42.67 39.08
C LEU A 815 6.26 -41.96 39.67
N LYS A 816 6.05 -40.90 40.47
CA LYS A 816 7.15 -40.19 41.14
C LYS A 816 7.84 -41.08 42.18
N GLY A 817 7.06 -41.76 43.03
CA GLY A 817 7.60 -42.70 44.01
C GLY A 817 8.33 -43.88 43.36
N LEU A 818 7.82 -44.39 42.24
CA LEU A 818 8.48 -45.42 41.44
C LEU A 818 9.82 -44.95 40.85
N LEU A 819 9.87 -43.73 40.31
CA LEU A 819 11.11 -43.15 39.78
C LEU A 819 12.16 -42.96 40.88
N GLU A 820 11.75 -42.57 42.09
CA GLU A 820 12.64 -42.46 43.26
C GLU A 820 13.16 -43.82 43.76
N GLU A 821 12.33 -44.87 43.70
CA GLU A 821 12.72 -46.25 44.03
C GLU A 821 13.76 -46.78 43.02
N ILE A 822 13.50 -46.61 41.72
CA ILE A 822 14.41 -47.05 40.65
C ILE A 822 15.70 -46.21 40.66
N SER A 823 15.62 -44.91 40.95
CA SER A 823 16.81 -44.06 41.07
C SER A 823 17.71 -44.53 42.21
N ARG A 824 17.13 -44.89 43.37
CA ARG A 824 17.87 -45.41 44.52
C ARG A 824 18.56 -46.75 44.26
N SER A 825 17.97 -47.62 43.44
CA SER A 825 18.57 -48.92 43.12
C SER A 825 19.65 -48.86 42.05
N LEU A 826 19.71 -47.77 41.27
CA LEU A 826 20.73 -47.55 40.24
C LEU A 826 21.86 -46.61 40.70
N GLU A 827 21.65 -45.85 41.78
CA GLU A 827 22.68 -45.00 42.38
C GLU A 827 23.49 -45.76 43.45
N PRO A 828 24.83 -45.67 43.44
CA PRO A 828 25.64 -44.81 42.58
C PRO A 828 25.99 -45.48 41.22
N THR A 829 25.94 -44.70 40.13
CA THR A 829 26.09 -45.19 38.73
C THR A 829 27.46 -45.79 38.39
N HIS A 830 28.47 -45.66 39.26
CA HIS A 830 29.77 -46.29 39.07
C HIS A 830 29.79 -47.77 39.50
N GLN A 831 28.85 -48.20 40.37
CA GLN A 831 28.69 -49.58 40.82
C GLN A 831 27.69 -50.35 39.96
N LEU A 832 27.75 -51.69 40.01
CA LEU A 832 26.82 -52.56 39.27
C LEU A 832 25.64 -52.96 40.18
N PRO A 833 24.38 -52.84 39.70
CA PRO A 833 23.22 -53.24 40.49
C PRO A 833 23.04 -54.76 40.52
N ASP A 834 22.41 -55.27 41.60
CA ASP A 834 22.09 -56.69 41.75
C ASP A 834 20.98 -57.12 40.77
N GLN A 835 21.18 -58.25 40.07
CA GLN A 835 20.27 -58.77 39.03
C GLN A 835 19.87 -57.72 37.97
N PRO A 836 20.85 -57.12 37.25
CA PRO A 836 20.63 -55.97 36.38
C PRO A 836 19.60 -56.24 35.28
N GLN A 837 19.63 -57.43 34.66
CA GLN A 837 18.70 -57.81 33.59
C GLN A 837 17.24 -57.72 34.04
N LYS A 838 16.91 -58.23 35.25
CA LYS A 838 15.55 -58.17 35.79
C LYS A 838 15.18 -56.75 36.21
N LEU A 839 16.12 -55.99 36.77
CA LEU A 839 15.90 -54.63 37.24
C LEU A 839 15.58 -53.67 36.08
N TYR A 840 16.38 -53.69 35.01
CA TYR A 840 16.13 -52.88 33.81
C TYR A 840 14.86 -53.32 33.07
N ALA A 841 14.63 -54.63 32.91
CA ALA A 841 13.40 -55.13 32.28
C ALA A 841 12.13 -54.76 33.07
N ALA A 842 12.17 -54.86 34.40
CA ALA A 842 11.06 -54.45 35.27
C ALA A 842 10.83 -52.94 35.23
N ALA A 843 11.89 -52.12 35.21
CA ALA A 843 11.79 -50.67 35.09
C ALA A 843 11.16 -50.24 33.77
N ILE A 844 11.58 -50.85 32.65
CA ILE A 844 11.01 -50.64 31.31
C ILE A 844 9.52 -51.02 31.29
N ALA A 845 9.16 -52.19 31.82
CA ALA A 845 7.78 -52.66 31.84
C ALA A 845 6.85 -51.73 32.64
N LYS A 846 7.32 -51.22 33.79
CA LYS A 846 6.55 -50.28 34.61
C LYS A 846 6.36 -48.90 33.95
N MET A 847 7.25 -48.49 33.05
CA MET A 847 7.19 -47.20 32.33
C MET A 847 6.60 -47.31 30.91
N ALA A 848 6.28 -48.51 30.44
CA ALA A 848 5.90 -48.79 29.05
C ALA A 848 4.72 -47.95 28.53
N LYS A 849 3.77 -47.57 29.41
CA LYS A 849 2.60 -46.75 29.04
C LYS A 849 2.94 -45.33 28.58
N LEU A 850 4.11 -44.80 28.98
CA LEU A 850 4.55 -43.46 28.61
C LEU A 850 5.20 -43.41 27.22
N PHE A 851 5.71 -44.55 26.75
CA PHE A 851 6.60 -44.59 25.60
C PHE A 851 5.94 -44.34 24.24
N PRO A 852 4.70 -44.79 23.92
CA PRO A 852 4.11 -44.58 22.59
C PRO A 852 4.07 -43.10 22.17
N ALA A 853 3.48 -42.23 22.99
CA ALA A 853 3.41 -40.80 22.71
C ALA A 853 4.79 -40.11 22.76
N TYR A 854 5.74 -40.68 23.50
CA TYR A 854 7.12 -40.17 23.59
C TYR A 854 7.90 -40.46 22.30
N VAL A 855 7.75 -41.67 21.73
CA VAL A 855 8.33 -42.03 20.42
C VAL A 855 7.83 -41.07 19.34
N ASP A 856 6.52 -40.83 19.26
CA ASP A 856 5.95 -39.96 18.23
C ASP A 856 6.58 -38.55 18.24
N VAL A 857 6.76 -37.97 19.44
CA VAL A 857 7.39 -36.66 19.58
C VAL A 857 8.88 -36.70 19.22
N ILE A 858 9.62 -37.68 19.72
CA ILE A 858 11.08 -37.78 19.51
C ILE A 858 11.39 -38.02 18.03
N MET A 859 10.66 -38.92 17.36
CA MET A 859 10.82 -39.19 15.94
C MET A 859 10.54 -37.94 15.10
N ARG A 860 9.49 -37.19 15.44
CA ARG A 860 9.15 -35.96 14.73
C ARG A 860 10.19 -34.85 14.93
N VAL A 861 10.70 -34.68 16.16
CA VAL A 861 11.80 -33.74 16.43
C VAL A 861 13.06 -34.17 15.66
N GLY A 862 13.38 -35.45 15.65
CA GLY A 862 14.49 -36.02 14.89
C GLY A 862 14.41 -35.76 13.40
N GLN A 863 13.25 -36.05 12.80
CA GLN A 863 12.95 -35.79 11.39
C GLN A 863 13.19 -34.32 11.04
N LEU A 864 12.57 -33.41 11.81
CA LEU A 864 12.70 -31.96 11.61
C LEU A 864 14.16 -31.50 11.71
N GLN A 865 14.91 -32.03 12.67
CA GLN A 865 16.30 -31.67 12.87
C GLN A 865 17.20 -32.10 11.71
N ILE A 866 17.01 -33.32 11.19
CA ILE A 866 17.76 -33.80 10.02
C ILE A 866 17.47 -32.93 8.80
N LEU A 867 16.19 -32.60 8.55
CA LEU A 867 15.81 -31.69 7.47
C LEU A 867 16.53 -30.33 7.59
N ARG A 868 16.55 -29.76 8.79
CA ARG A 868 17.24 -28.49 9.05
C ARG A 868 18.76 -28.58 8.85
N ARG A 869 19.37 -29.71 9.20
CA ARG A 869 20.79 -29.95 8.91
C ARG A 869 21.06 -29.99 7.41
N GLN A 870 20.22 -30.66 6.62
CA GLN A 870 20.38 -30.71 5.17
C GLN A 870 20.14 -29.34 4.51
N ILE A 871 19.19 -28.54 5.01
CA ILE A 871 19.03 -27.14 4.58
C ILE A 871 20.30 -26.33 4.83
N ALA A 872 20.87 -26.43 6.03
CA ALA A 872 22.11 -25.72 6.38
C ALA A 872 23.29 -26.14 5.47
N HIS A 873 23.40 -27.43 5.12
CA HIS A 873 24.42 -27.91 4.19
C HIS A 873 24.27 -27.31 2.80
N GLU A 874 23.06 -27.27 2.26
CA GLU A 874 22.80 -26.68 0.93
C GLU A 874 23.08 -25.16 0.93
N LEU A 875 22.61 -24.44 1.95
CA LEU A 875 22.89 -23.01 2.12
C LEU A 875 24.39 -22.72 2.21
N LEU A 876 25.13 -23.52 2.97
CA LEU A 876 26.58 -23.37 3.11
C LEU A 876 27.30 -23.68 1.79
N PHE A 877 26.85 -24.70 1.07
CA PHE A 877 27.40 -25.07 -0.24
C PHE A 877 27.22 -23.92 -1.24
N SER A 878 26.00 -23.39 -1.40
CA SER A 878 25.75 -22.24 -2.27
C SER A 878 26.49 -20.99 -1.81
N CYS A 879 26.52 -20.67 -0.52
CA CYS A 879 27.24 -19.50 -0.02
C CYS A 879 28.74 -19.56 -0.36
N LYS A 880 29.37 -20.75 -0.28
CA LYS A 880 30.77 -20.96 -0.67
C LYS A 880 31.01 -20.83 -2.17
N LEU A 881 30.01 -21.17 -3.00
CA LEU A 881 30.09 -21.05 -4.45
C LEU A 881 29.84 -19.61 -4.91
N ASP A 882 28.73 -19.02 -4.50
CA ASP A 882 28.23 -17.73 -5.00
C ASP A 882 28.86 -16.53 -4.29
N SER A 883 29.35 -16.70 -3.05
CA SER A 883 29.84 -15.60 -2.21
C SER A 883 30.99 -16.04 -1.28
N LYS A 884 32.05 -16.61 -1.87
CA LYS A 884 33.21 -17.14 -1.15
C LYS A 884 33.81 -16.20 -0.09
N LEU A 885 33.96 -14.91 -0.42
CA LEU A 885 34.51 -13.92 0.51
C LEU A 885 33.62 -13.73 1.74
N LEU A 886 32.30 -13.65 1.55
CA LEU A 886 31.34 -13.54 2.65
C LEU A 886 31.39 -14.79 3.54
N ALA A 887 31.38 -15.99 2.93
CA ALA A 887 31.46 -17.24 3.67
C ALA A 887 32.74 -17.33 4.53
N SER A 888 33.89 -16.95 3.97
CA SER A 888 35.17 -16.92 4.69
C SER A 888 35.15 -15.91 5.82
N THR A 889 34.70 -14.68 5.57
CA THR A 889 34.65 -13.62 6.59
C THR A 889 33.72 -14.00 7.74
N LEU A 890 32.50 -14.49 7.46
CA LEU A 890 31.55 -14.93 8.49
C LEU A 890 32.10 -16.09 9.32
N THR A 891 32.78 -17.04 8.69
CA THR A 891 33.39 -18.17 9.40
C THR A 891 34.50 -17.70 10.34
N VAL A 892 35.42 -16.86 9.85
CA VAL A 892 36.52 -16.32 10.65
C VAL A 892 35.96 -15.49 11.81
N PHE A 893 35.00 -14.62 11.54
CA PHE A 893 34.39 -13.75 12.54
C PHE A 893 33.67 -14.54 13.65
N ASN A 894 32.90 -15.58 13.27
CA ASN A 894 32.26 -16.48 14.24
C ASN A 894 33.28 -17.23 15.11
N THR A 895 34.38 -17.70 14.51
CA THR A 895 35.45 -18.36 15.27
C THR A 895 36.16 -17.39 16.22
N SER A 896 36.47 -16.16 15.77
CA SER A 896 37.08 -15.13 16.61
C SER A 896 36.21 -14.79 17.81
N ILE A 897 34.91 -14.55 17.60
CA ILE A 897 33.98 -14.27 18.72
C ILE A 897 33.88 -15.44 19.70
N LYS A 898 33.84 -16.68 19.21
CA LYS A 898 33.86 -17.86 20.09
C LYS A 898 35.15 -17.94 20.91
N MET A 899 36.30 -17.63 20.31
CA MET A 899 37.58 -17.58 21.03
C MET A 899 37.59 -16.49 22.10
N ASP A 900 37.07 -15.30 21.80
CA ASP A 900 36.97 -14.20 22.77
C ASP A 900 36.05 -14.57 23.94
N ILE A 901 34.92 -15.23 23.67
CA ILE A 901 34.00 -15.74 24.70
C ILE A 901 34.69 -16.82 25.56
N ASP A 902 35.39 -17.77 24.94
CA ASP A 902 36.14 -18.80 25.65
C ASP A 902 37.27 -18.21 26.49
N GLU A 903 37.92 -17.14 26.03
CA GLU A 903 38.95 -16.42 26.77
C GLU A 903 38.36 -15.69 27.98
N HIS A 904 37.18 -15.07 27.84
CA HIS A 904 36.45 -14.48 28.96
C HIS A 904 36.08 -15.50 30.06
N TYR A 905 35.63 -16.70 29.67
CA TYR A 905 35.36 -17.76 30.65
C TYR A 905 36.63 -18.29 31.36
N ARG A 906 37.81 -18.09 30.77
CA ARG A 906 39.10 -18.40 31.40
C ARG A 906 39.64 -17.26 32.26
N ASP A 907 39.45 -16.01 31.80
CA ASP A 907 39.84 -14.78 32.48
C ASP A 907 38.69 -13.75 32.41
N PRO A 908 37.92 -13.58 33.51
CA PRO A 908 36.78 -12.67 33.56
C PRO A 908 37.12 -11.18 33.30
N ASN A 909 38.39 -10.80 33.27
CA ASN A 909 38.82 -9.43 32.94
C ASN A 909 38.78 -9.11 31.45
N LYS A 910 38.60 -10.11 30.59
CA LYS A 910 38.48 -9.95 29.13
C LYS A 910 37.06 -9.51 28.76
N PRO A 911 36.86 -8.76 27.66
CA PRO A 911 35.55 -8.25 27.29
C PRO A 911 34.60 -9.38 26.87
N TYR A 912 33.36 -9.33 27.36
CA TYR A 912 32.24 -10.16 26.92
C TYR A 912 31.18 -9.25 26.28
N PRO A 913 30.53 -9.64 25.16
CA PRO A 913 29.45 -8.84 24.58
C PRO A 913 28.32 -8.64 25.60
N ALA A 914 28.06 -7.40 26.00
CA ALA A 914 26.96 -7.08 26.92
C ALA A 914 25.60 -7.56 26.36
N GLU A 915 24.64 -7.86 27.22
CA GLU A 915 23.30 -8.33 26.80
C GLU A 915 22.58 -7.33 25.88
N ASP A 916 22.87 -6.03 26.03
CA ASP A 916 22.31 -4.95 25.21
C ASP A 916 23.00 -4.79 23.84
N ASN A 917 24.07 -5.55 23.57
CA ASN A 917 24.82 -5.46 22.32
C ASN A 917 24.13 -6.27 21.20
N PRO A 918 23.70 -5.65 20.09
CA PRO A 918 23.00 -6.35 19.01
C PRO A 918 23.90 -7.31 18.22
N LEU A 919 25.22 -7.27 18.39
CA LEU A 919 26.20 -8.00 17.60
C LEU A 919 25.89 -9.50 17.48
N LEU A 920 25.63 -10.18 18.60
CA LEU A 920 25.37 -11.63 18.59
C LEU A 920 24.05 -11.96 17.89
N PHE A 921 23.05 -11.10 18.05
CA PHE A 921 21.74 -11.26 17.43
C PHE A 921 21.81 -11.08 15.91
N GLU A 922 22.46 -10.02 15.43
CA GLU A 922 22.65 -9.77 14.01
C GLU A 922 23.53 -10.83 13.35
N LEU A 923 24.65 -11.20 14.00
CA LEU A 923 25.55 -12.23 13.49
C LEU A 923 24.84 -13.58 13.36
N ALA A 924 24.02 -13.96 14.34
CA ALA A 924 23.26 -15.21 14.27
C ALA A 924 22.38 -15.28 13.01
N ALA A 925 21.72 -14.18 12.63
CA ALA A 925 20.90 -14.13 11.42
C ALA A 925 21.73 -14.34 10.14
N TYR A 926 22.93 -13.75 10.06
CA TYR A 926 23.85 -13.97 8.94
C TYR A 926 24.39 -15.41 8.90
N LEU A 927 24.76 -15.98 10.05
CA LEU A 927 25.24 -17.35 10.14
C LEU A 927 24.17 -18.39 9.77
N GLU A 928 22.92 -18.16 10.19
CA GLU A 928 21.79 -19.00 9.80
C GLU A 928 21.50 -18.91 8.30
N SER A 929 21.54 -17.70 7.73
CA SER A 929 21.32 -17.49 6.29
C SER A 929 22.43 -18.07 5.42
N ALA A 930 23.66 -18.12 5.93
CA ALA A 930 24.82 -18.72 5.28
C ALA A 930 24.97 -20.24 5.53
N GLY A 931 24.09 -20.85 6.34
CA GLY A 931 24.19 -22.28 6.69
C GLY A 931 25.38 -22.65 7.59
N ILE A 932 26.00 -21.68 8.27
CA ILE A 932 27.15 -21.88 9.17
C ILE A 932 26.68 -22.32 10.57
N SER A 933 25.41 -22.08 10.92
CA SER A 933 24.84 -22.47 12.21
C SER A 933 24.68 -23.99 12.34
N ASP A 934 24.77 -24.51 13.57
CA ASP A 934 24.54 -25.93 13.87
C ASP A 934 23.13 -26.13 14.48
N PRO A 935 22.16 -26.70 13.74
CA PRO A 935 20.79 -26.89 14.24
C PRO A 935 20.67 -27.80 15.47
N PHE A 936 21.58 -28.78 15.62
CA PHE A 936 21.56 -29.75 16.72
C PHE A 936 22.05 -29.14 18.02
N THR A 937 22.71 -27.98 18.00
CA THR A 937 23.16 -27.26 19.22
C THR A 937 22.19 -26.18 19.69
N LYS A 938 21.22 -25.80 18.87
CA LYS A 938 20.30 -24.69 19.16
C LYS A 938 19.34 -25.05 20.31
N ILE A 939 19.12 -24.07 21.19
CA ILE A 939 18.16 -24.14 22.30
C ILE A 939 16.84 -23.50 21.86
N TYR A 940 15.74 -24.27 21.90
CA TYR A 940 14.40 -23.88 21.45
C TYR A 940 13.50 -23.46 22.60
N THR A 941 13.64 -24.10 23.76
CA THR A 941 12.77 -23.84 24.92
C THR A 941 13.57 -23.71 26.19
N THR A 942 13.26 -22.70 27.00
CA THR A 942 13.75 -22.59 28.37
C THR A 942 12.98 -23.57 29.26
N SER A 943 13.65 -24.67 29.64
CA SER A 943 13.03 -25.78 30.36
C SER A 943 13.25 -25.66 31.87
N THR A 944 12.18 -25.81 32.66
CA THR A 944 12.30 -25.95 34.12
C THR A 944 12.84 -27.34 34.47
N LYS A 945 13.53 -27.48 35.61
CA LYS A 945 14.00 -28.78 36.12
C LYS A 945 12.89 -29.83 36.10
N LEU A 946 13.14 -30.96 35.45
CA LEU A 946 12.31 -32.16 35.51
C LEU A 946 13.03 -33.21 36.38
N ASP A 947 12.39 -33.63 37.46
CA ASP A 947 12.96 -34.64 38.37
C ASP A 947 13.08 -35.99 37.66
N HIS A 948 14.16 -36.72 37.93
CA HIS A 948 14.49 -38.03 37.33
C HIS A 948 14.49 -38.07 35.78
N PHE A 949 14.62 -36.92 35.12
CA PHE A 949 14.63 -36.81 33.66
C PHE A 949 15.69 -37.68 32.95
N PRO A 950 16.95 -37.79 33.42
CA PRO A 950 17.95 -38.67 32.80
C PRO A 950 17.57 -40.16 32.88
N LEU A 951 16.96 -40.57 33.99
CA LEU A 951 16.50 -41.94 34.21
C LEU A 951 15.35 -42.29 33.28
N LEU A 952 14.37 -41.39 33.14
CA LEU A 952 13.24 -41.56 32.23
C LEU A 952 13.71 -41.72 30.76
N ASN A 953 14.62 -40.86 30.30
CA ASN A 953 15.18 -40.95 28.95
C ASN A 953 16.01 -42.22 28.77
N CYS A 954 16.76 -42.67 29.80
CA CYS A 954 17.52 -43.92 29.74
C CYS A 954 16.59 -45.13 29.53
N MET A 955 15.55 -45.27 30.35
CA MET A 955 14.58 -46.37 30.22
C MET A 955 13.83 -46.32 28.89
N PHE A 956 13.51 -45.12 28.42
CA PHE A 956 12.88 -44.93 27.11
C PHE A 956 13.79 -45.39 25.96
N VAL A 957 15.06 -44.97 25.97
CA VAL A 957 16.04 -45.35 24.93
C VAL A 957 16.28 -46.86 24.94
N LEU A 958 16.50 -47.47 26.10
CA LEU A 958 16.66 -48.92 26.22
C LEU A 958 15.43 -49.67 25.69
N ALA A 959 14.21 -49.20 26.00
CA ALA A 959 12.98 -49.80 25.50
C ALA A 959 12.89 -49.75 23.96
N GLN A 960 13.25 -48.64 23.32
CA GLN A 960 13.17 -48.53 21.85
C GLN A 960 14.31 -49.28 21.14
N LEU A 961 15.51 -49.33 21.71
CA LEU A 961 16.64 -50.05 21.12
C LEU A 961 16.41 -51.56 21.01
N THR A 962 15.50 -52.15 21.81
CA THR A 962 15.09 -53.55 21.64
C THR A 962 14.33 -53.81 20.34
N LYS A 963 13.73 -52.77 19.74
CA LYS A 963 13.02 -52.82 18.46
C LYS A 963 13.90 -52.53 17.25
N LEU A 964 15.14 -52.08 17.48
CA LEU A 964 16.12 -51.80 16.43
C LEU A 964 17.11 -52.96 16.28
N SER A 965 17.73 -53.05 15.10
CA SER A 965 18.84 -53.97 14.81
C SER A 965 19.87 -53.25 13.96
N TYR A 966 21.13 -53.37 14.34
CA TYR A 966 22.23 -52.84 13.54
C TYR A 966 22.37 -53.58 12.21
N ASN A 967 22.32 -52.85 11.10
CA ASN A 967 22.53 -53.38 9.76
C ASN A 967 23.94 -53.03 9.27
N LYS A 968 24.83 -54.02 9.18
CA LYS A 968 26.23 -53.84 8.77
C LYS A 968 26.37 -53.25 7.35
N SER A 969 25.44 -53.53 6.44
CA SER A 969 25.50 -53.04 5.05
C SER A 969 25.19 -51.55 4.91
N VAL A 970 24.33 -51.03 5.79
CA VAL A 970 23.92 -49.61 5.80
C VAL A 970 24.71 -48.82 6.84
N GLY A 971 25.27 -49.49 7.84
CA GLY A 971 26.03 -48.88 8.93
C GLY A 971 25.16 -48.13 9.94
N ALA A 972 23.85 -48.43 10.01
CA ALA A 972 22.88 -47.72 10.84
C ALA A 972 21.93 -48.68 11.58
N LEU A 973 21.26 -48.17 12.61
CA LEU A 973 20.19 -48.86 13.32
C LEU A 973 18.88 -48.84 12.51
N MET A 974 18.39 -50.03 12.14
CA MET A 974 17.16 -50.20 11.37
C MET A 974 16.09 -50.90 12.21
N SER A 975 14.81 -50.63 11.94
CA SER A 975 13.71 -51.35 12.59
C SER A 975 13.75 -52.86 12.34
N ARG A 976 13.53 -53.65 13.39
CA ARG A 976 13.41 -55.11 13.31
C ARG A 976 12.14 -55.55 12.59
N THR A 977 11.06 -54.78 12.70
CA THR A 977 9.79 -55.08 12.04
C THR A 977 9.39 -53.96 11.07
N LYS A 978 8.85 -54.33 9.90
CA LYS A 978 8.45 -53.37 8.86
C LYS A 978 7.29 -52.46 9.27
N ASN A 979 6.62 -52.75 10.38
CA ASN A 979 5.46 -52.00 10.88
C ASN A 979 5.81 -51.09 12.07
N ASP A 980 7.00 -51.24 12.67
CA ASP A 980 7.42 -50.37 13.76
C ASP A 980 7.88 -49.01 13.18
N PRO A 981 7.29 -47.89 13.63
CA PRO A 981 7.55 -46.54 13.12
C PRO A 981 8.87 -45.95 13.65
N LEU A 982 9.97 -46.70 13.58
CA LEU A 982 11.22 -46.37 14.25
C LEU A 982 12.40 -46.41 13.29
N ASP A 983 12.99 -45.24 13.07
CA ASP A 983 14.23 -45.05 12.32
C ASP A 983 15.34 -44.62 13.30
N GLY A 984 16.48 -45.30 13.26
CA GLY A 984 17.57 -45.13 14.22
C GLY A 984 18.16 -43.72 14.22
N THR A 985 18.38 -43.13 13.04
CA THR A 985 19.04 -41.82 12.94
C THR A 985 18.15 -40.67 13.45
N PRO A 986 16.89 -40.52 12.99
CA PRO A 986 15.95 -39.56 13.58
C PRO A 986 15.75 -39.79 15.08
N PHE A 987 15.70 -41.05 15.54
CA PHE A 987 15.57 -41.36 16.96
C PHE A 987 16.74 -40.81 17.78
N ALA A 988 17.98 -41.08 17.37
CA ALA A 988 19.18 -40.57 18.04
C ALA A 988 19.22 -39.04 18.08
N VAL A 989 18.98 -38.38 16.93
CA VAL A 989 18.96 -36.92 16.82
C VAL A 989 17.84 -36.30 17.66
N GLY A 990 16.67 -36.92 17.73
CA GLY A 990 15.56 -36.48 18.56
C GLY A 990 15.88 -36.48 20.05
N ILE A 991 16.52 -37.57 20.54
CA ILE A 991 16.99 -37.66 21.93
C ILE A 991 18.05 -36.61 22.25
N ILE A 992 19.03 -36.43 21.37
CA ILE A 992 20.09 -35.42 21.53
C ILE A 992 19.47 -34.03 21.63
N THR A 993 18.55 -33.71 20.73
CA THR A 993 17.85 -32.43 20.70
C THR A 993 17.11 -32.18 21.99
N LEU A 994 16.37 -33.18 22.48
CA LEU A 994 15.62 -33.09 23.73
C LEU A 994 16.55 -32.87 24.94
N LEU A 995 17.61 -33.67 25.09
CA LEU A 995 18.54 -33.58 26.22
C LEU A 995 19.29 -32.24 26.26
N LYS A 996 19.62 -31.67 25.08
CA LYS A 996 20.25 -30.35 24.98
C LYS A 996 19.36 -29.19 25.45
N GLN A 997 18.03 -29.36 25.50
CA GLN A 997 17.13 -28.32 26.02
C GLN A 997 17.16 -28.20 27.56
N PHE A 998 17.89 -29.10 28.23
CA PHE A 998 18.05 -29.15 29.68
C PHE A 998 19.52 -28.94 30.06
N HIS A 999 19.78 -28.69 31.34
CA HIS A 999 21.13 -28.48 31.86
C HIS A 999 22.06 -29.66 31.51
N SER A 1000 23.32 -29.36 31.17
CA SER A 1000 24.33 -30.33 30.70
C SER A 1000 24.54 -31.53 31.64
N SER A 1001 24.37 -31.33 32.96
CA SER A 1001 24.44 -32.40 33.97
C SER A 1001 23.44 -33.54 33.75
N HIS A 1002 22.29 -33.28 33.12
CA HIS A 1002 21.33 -34.31 32.76
C HIS A 1002 21.89 -35.25 31.67
N SER A 1003 22.60 -34.69 30.69
CA SER A 1003 23.27 -35.47 29.65
C SER A 1003 24.39 -36.34 30.23
N SER A 1004 25.21 -35.81 31.14
CA SER A 1004 26.25 -36.60 31.83
C SER A 1004 25.66 -37.76 32.64
N LYS A 1005 24.58 -37.52 33.39
CA LYS A 1005 23.89 -38.57 34.16
C LYS A 1005 23.25 -39.62 33.24
N PHE A 1006 22.68 -39.21 32.12
CA PHE A 1006 22.11 -40.11 31.11
C PHE A 1006 23.17 -41.04 30.51
N LEU A 1007 24.34 -40.50 30.14
CA LEU A 1007 25.48 -41.31 29.65
C LEU A 1007 26.01 -42.27 30.71
N ALA A 1008 26.08 -41.84 31.98
CA ALA A 1008 26.51 -42.71 33.08
C ALA A 1008 25.55 -43.91 33.29
N LEU A 1009 24.24 -43.70 33.16
CA LEU A 1009 23.23 -44.77 33.26
C LEU A 1009 23.31 -45.76 32.09
N LEU A 1010 23.49 -45.28 30.85
CA LEU A 1010 23.71 -46.18 29.70
C LEU A 1010 25.03 -46.96 29.83
N GLY A 1011 26.09 -46.32 30.33
CA GLY A 1011 27.36 -46.99 30.61
C GLY A 1011 27.25 -48.02 31.73
N GLN A 1012 26.44 -47.78 32.77
CA GLN A 1012 26.11 -48.78 33.79
C GLN A 1012 25.35 -49.97 33.19
N PHE A 1013 24.38 -49.73 32.29
CA PHE A 1013 23.66 -50.79 31.59
C PHE A 1013 24.60 -51.70 30.79
N VAL A 1014 25.51 -51.11 30.00
CA VAL A 1014 26.51 -51.85 29.20
C VAL A 1014 27.42 -52.67 30.11
N ARG A 1015 28.03 -52.05 31.14
CA ARG A 1015 28.92 -52.76 32.08
C ARG A 1015 28.19 -53.88 32.84
N ALA A 1016 26.91 -53.69 33.16
CA ALA A 1016 26.11 -54.70 33.85
C ALA A 1016 25.78 -55.90 32.94
N HIS A 1017 25.45 -55.68 31.67
CA HIS A 1017 25.15 -56.78 30.74
C HIS A 1017 26.40 -57.55 30.30
N LEU A 1018 27.57 -56.91 30.28
CA LEU A 1018 28.86 -57.57 30.04
C LEU A 1018 29.27 -58.50 31.19
N ASN A 1019 29.09 -58.07 32.44
CA ASN A 1019 29.53 -58.85 33.61
C ASN A 1019 28.56 -59.97 34.03
N PHE A 1020 27.27 -59.85 33.68
CA PHE A 1020 26.22 -60.81 34.03
C PHE A 1020 25.64 -61.57 32.81
N GLY A 1021 26.31 -61.53 31.66
CA GLY A 1021 25.94 -62.27 30.44
C GLY A 1021 26.24 -63.78 30.51
N PRO A 1022 25.71 -64.59 29.57
CA PRO A 1022 25.96 -66.03 29.52
C PRO A 1022 27.47 -66.32 29.31
N LYS A 1023 28.10 -66.99 30.28
CA LYS A 1023 29.55 -67.27 30.29
C LYS A 1023 30.02 -68.27 29.23
N ASP A 1024 29.10 -68.93 28.52
CA ASP A 1024 29.40 -70.04 27.59
C ASP A 1024 29.57 -69.63 26.11
N LYS A 1025 29.44 -68.34 25.75
CA LYS A 1025 29.72 -67.84 24.39
C LYS A 1025 30.59 -66.59 24.43
N VAL A 1026 31.91 -66.78 24.41
CA VAL A 1026 32.92 -65.71 24.58
C VAL A 1026 33.09 -64.82 23.32
N VAL A 1027 32.39 -65.09 22.20
CA VAL A 1027 32.72 -64.45 20.91
C VAL A 1027 31.69 -63.43 20.41
N GLU A 1028 30.44 -63.40 20.89
CA GLU A 1028 29.42 -62.45 20.38
C GLU A 1028 28.76 -61.64 21.50
N LEU A 1029 28.87 -60.31 21.42
CA LEU A 1029 28.17 -59.39 22.30
C LEU A 1029 26.65 -59.53 22.12
N PRO A 1030 25.84 -59.47 23.20
CA PRO A 1030 24.38 -59.47 23.07
C PRO A 1030 23.90 -58.34 22.14
N ALA A 1031 22.92 -58.64 21.28
CA ALA A 1031 22.39 -57.66 20.32
C ALA A 1031 21.89 -56.35 20.98
N GLU A 1032 21.39 -56.43 22.22
CA GLU A 1032 20.99 -55.26 23.02
C GLU A 1032 22.18 -54.37 23.40
N VAL A 1033 23.33 -54.96 23.72
CA VAL A 1033 24.56 -54.24 24.03
C VAL A 1033 25.12 -53.60 22.76
N VAL A 1034 25.14 -54.32 21.64
CA VAL A 1034 25.56 -53.80 20.34
C VAL A 1034 24.72 -52.58 19.93
N ASN A 1035 23.39 -52.65 20.05
CA ASN A 1035 22.50 -51.54 19.72
C ASN A 1035 22.76 -50.29 20.58
N VAL A 1036 23.03 -50.46 21.88
CA VAL A 1036 23.37 -49.34 22.78
C VAL A 1036 24.72 -48.73 22.42
N LEU A 1037 25.71 -49.54 22.04
CA LEU A 1037 27.04 -49.06 21.64
C LEU A 1037 26.96 -48.28 20.31
N VAL A 1038 26.20 -48.77 19.32
CA VAL A 1038 25.92 -48.02 18.07
C VAL A 1038 25.22 -46.69 18.38
N PHE A 1039 24.18 -46.70 19.22
CA PHE A 1039 23.47 -45.49 19.61
C PHE A 1039 24.40 -44.47 20.29
N LEU A 1040 25.30 -44.91 21.17
CA LEU A 1040 26.26 -44.03 21.84
C LEU A 1040 27.29 -43.43 20.88
N GLU A 1041 27.71 -44.17 19.86
CA GLU A 1041 28.56 -43.63 18.79
C GLU A 1041 27.83 -42.59 17.94
N GLU A 1042 26.59 -42.86 17.53
CA GLU A 1042 25.72 -41.88 16.85
C GLU A 1042 25.47 -40.65 17.74
N TYR A 1043 25.24 -40.87 19.04
CA TYR A 1043 25.05 -39.81 20.03
C TYR A 1043 26.29 -38.92 20.11
N SER A 1044 27.50 -39.49 20.24
CA SER A 1044 28.75 -38.73 20.22
C SER A 1044 28.94 -37.95 18.91
N LYS A 1045 28.69 -38.59 17.76
CA LYS A 1045 28.81 -37.97 16.44
C LYS A 1045 27.92 -36.74 16.30
N TYR A 1046 26.61 -36.89 16.56
CA TYR A 1046 25.64 -35.82 16.31
C TYR A 1046 25.56 -34.78 17.44
N SER A 1047 25.93 -35.12 18.68
CA SER A 1047 25.94 -34.16 19.78
C SER A 1047 27.17 -33.25 19.78
N GLY A 1048 28.28 -33.67 19.15
CA GLY A 1048 29.58 -32.99 19.17
C GLY A 1048 30.36 -33.23 20.47
N ILE A 1049 29.93 -34.18 21.31
CA ILE A 1049 30.60 -34.50 22.57
C ILE A 1049 31.83 -35.38 22.30
N SER A 1050 32.93 -35.10 23.01
CA SER A 1050 34.16 -35.88 22.91
C SER A 1050 33.90 -37.36 23.25
N ARG A 1051 34.48 -38.24 22.45
CA ARG A 1051 34.48 -39.69 22.69
C ARG A 1051 34.97 -40.06 24.11
N LYS A 1052 35.90 -39.27 24.66
CA LYS A 1052 36.40 -39.44 26.05
C LYS A 1052 35.29 -39.37 27.10
N SER A 1053 34.23 -38.61 26.86
CA SER A 1053 33.09 -38.50 27.78
C SER A 1053 32.26 -39.78 27.85
N VAL A 1054 32.25 -40.59 26.79
CA VAL A 1054 31.59 -41.91 26.78
C VAL A 1054 32.53 -42.98 27.35
N GLU A 1055 33.82 -42.92 27.00
CA GLU A 1055 34.86 -43.82 27.52
C GLU A 1055 35.07 -43.68 29.04
N ALA A 1056 34.70 -42.53 29.62
CA ALA A 1056 34.67 -42.35 31.08
C ALA A 1056 33.69 -43.28 31.80
N HIS A 1057 32.72 -43.86 31.07
CA HIS A 1057 31.66 -44.70 31.62
C HIS A 1057 31.65 -46.13 31.06
N ILE A 1058 32.38 -46.40 29.97
CA ILE A 1058 32.44 -47.71 29.27
C ILE A 1058 33.91 -48.03 28.94
N PRO A 1059 34.40 -49.27 29.15
CA PRO A 1059 35.76 -49.64 28.77
C PRO A 1059 36.03 -49.43 27.27
N SER A 1060 37.14 -48.76 26.94
CA SER A 1060 37.51 -48.39 25.56
C SER A 1060 37.57 -49.60 24.61
N TYR A 1061 38.11 -50.73 25.05
CA TYR A 1061 38.23 -51.94 24.23
C TYR A 1061 36.88 -52.45 23.69
N VAL A 1062 35.80 -52.34 24.49
CA VAL A 1062 34.45 -52.75 24.09
C VAL A 1062 33.93 -51.82 23.00
N PHE A 1063 34.17 -50.52 23.16
CA PHE A 1063 33.73 -49.50 22.21
C PHE A 1063 34.54 -49.52 20.90
N ASP A 1064 35.75 -50.08 20.90
CA ASP A 1064 36.56 -50.28 19.69
C ASP A 1064 36.18 -51.52 18.87
N HIS A 1065 35.74 -52.59 19.53
CA HIS A 1065 35.60 -53.91 18.89
C HIS A 1065 34.16 -54.39 18.69
N PHE A 1066 33.14 -53.64 19.14
CA PHE A 1066 31.75 -54.14 19.12
C PHE A 1066 31.11 -54.36 17.73
N ARG A 1067 31.74 -53.86 16.66
CA ARG A 1067 31.30 -54.05 15.25
C ARG A 1067 31.95 -55.26 14.57
N GLN A 1068 33.06 -55.73 15.12
CA GLN A 1068 33.75 -56.95 14.70
C GLN A 1068 32.86 -58.13 15.09
#